data_AF-A0A932P572-F1
#
_entry.id   AF-A0A932P572-F1
#
_cell.length_a   1.000
_cell.length_b   1.000
_cell.length_c   1.000
_cell.angle_alpha   90.00
_cell.angle_beta   90.00
_cell.angle_gamma   90.00
#
_symmetry.space_group_name_H-M   'P 1'
#
loop_
_entity.id
_entity.type
_entity.pdbx_description
1 polymer ?
#
loop_
_entity_poly.entity_id
_entity_poly.type
_entity_poly.pdbx_seq_one_letter_code
_entity_poly.pdbx_strand_id
1 'polypeptide(L)'
;MRGGKVARGGIRWSDRREDFRTEILSLMKAQMVKNTVIVPVGSKGGFVVKGLSAPQKEDGVFCYQTLIRGMLDITDNRKGEKIVPPPQVVRHDGDDPYLVVAADKGTAKFSDIANALSLEYGFWLGDAFALGGSAGYDHKEMGITARGGWEAVKRHFREMGKNIGRTMFTVVGVGDMSGDVFGNAMLLSEKIKLLAAFNHKHIFVDPDPDPARSFAERKRLYVLPASQWSDYNKKTLSKGGGIYLRDAKSIKISKQAREVFGILQEEVSPDVLVRAILKAKIELLWFGGIGTFVKSEDESQADAGDRTNDHVRVNAEELRALVIGEGANIGMTQRARIAFARRGGRLNTDAIDNSAGVDTSDHEVNIKILLDDVMQAKQLTLAERNKLLGRMTDDVAKHVLRDNYLQTLALSLAQSRASELLPLHARLITQLERAGLLNRGVEALPDDEEIQDRLRAGGGLTRPELAVLMAYAKIALYNEVLASDLPENPSLEGDLFRYFPVALHEPYEAFIRKHRLRREIIATFATNSLVNRGGLHFAIMMKEKTGKPVPKIVNAYVVTRDVYGLRPLWRAVEKLDNTVPAEVQNDLFIRIGKMIERTAEWYLSHTRLENTAELTEKHRAAVVALREWLEKGHLSILGETSRQRRKHYLEAGITERVADDILLMPVLGLAPEIIGIAGATHGLEETAGLYFAVEKRFRLLWLRTEAKQMAAENHWQREAVAKIVDELYRIQADLSRLVLAAALAKGKKMPKDEGALTATIEAWISKESAGVSGYDALLAEMAAAPRIDLAMLTLALSHLHSLTKNG
;
A
#
# COMPACT_ATOMS: atom_id res chain seq x y z
N MET A 1 -12.00 -14.02 19.65
CA MET A 1 -11.60 -12.62 19.87
C MET A 1 -11.75 -11.86 18.56
N ARG A 2 -12.35 -10.67 18.58
CA ARG A 2 -12.60 -9.83 17.39
C ARG A 2 -12.09 -8.42 17.66
N GLY A 3 -11.52 -7.77 16.64
CA GLY A 3 -11.10 -6.37 16.71
C GLY A 3 -12.22 -5.36 16.44
N GLY A 4 -13.42 -5.82 16.05
CA GLY A 4 -14.55 -4.96 15.71
C GLY A 4 -15.79 -5.77 15.29
N LYS A 5 -16.88 -5.06 14.97
CA LYS A 5 -18.17 -5.66 14.54
C LYS A 5 -18.07 -6.34 13.18
N VAL A 6 -17.39 -5.74 12.21
CA VAL A 6 -17.10 -6.39 10.93
C VAL A 6 -15.70 -6.96 11.03
N ALA A 7 -15.58 -8.22 11.42
CA ALA A 7 -14.29 -8.85 11.68
C ALA A 7 -14.22 -10.27 11.13
N ARG A 8 -13.01 -10.69 10.74
CA ARG A 8 -12.76 -11.98 10.10
C ARG A 8 -11.46 -12.60 10.58
N GLY A 9 -11.51 -13.92 10.76
CA GLY A 9 -10.37 -14.67 11.27
C GLY A 9 -10.55 -16.18 11.21
N GLY A 10 -9.42 -16.87 11.12
CA GLY A 10 -9.37 -18.32 11.14
C GLY A 10 -9.73 -18.92 12.50
N ILE A 11 -10.37 -20.09 12.51
CA ILE A 11 -10.58 -20.92 13.71
C ILE A 11 -9.51 -22.01 13.75
N ARG A 12 -8.60 -21.96 14.72
CA ARG A 12 -7.50 -22.93 14.87
C ARG A 12 -7.88 -24.12 15.75
N TRP A 13 -7.63 -25.34 15.28
CA TRP A 13 -7.53 -26.49 16.17
C TRP A 13 -6.10 -26.54 16.70
N SER A 14 -5.94 -26.24 18.00
CA SER A 14 -4.65 -26.14 18.65
C SER A 14 -4.28 -27.41 19.43
N ASP A 15 -3.01 -27.77 19.35
CA ASP A 15 -2.31 -28.77 20.16
C ASP A 15 -1.69 -28.16 21.43
N ARG A 16 -1.70 -26.83 21.57
CA ARG A 16 -1.05 -26.06 22.63
C ARG A 16 -1.97 -25.80 23.81
N ARG A 17 -2.23 -26.81 24.64
CA ARG A 17 -3.21 -26.70 25.73
C ARG A 17 -2.83 -25.67 26.81
N GLU A 18 -1.55 -25.54 27.14
CA GLU A 18 -1.07 -24.71 28.25
C GLU A 18 -1.07 -23.21 27.94
N ASP A 19 -0.74 -22.82 26.71
CA ASP A 19 -0.65 -21.43 26.28
C ASP A 19 -1.60 -21.06 25.13
N PHE A 20 -2.66 -21.88 24.93
CA PHE A 20 -3.72 -21.70 23.94
C PHE A 20 -4.24 -20.25 23.84
N ARG A 21 -4.53 -19.61 24.99
CA ARG A 21 -5.06 -18.24 25.00
C ARG A 21 -4.08 -17.23 24.43
N THR A 22 -2.80 -17.37 24.80
CA THR A 22 -1.71 -16.53 24.29
C THR A 22 -1.51 -16.77 22.79
N GLU A 23 -1.57 -18.02 22.34
CA GLU A 23 -1.52 -18.35 20.91
C GLU A 23 -2.63 -17.65 20.12
N ILE A 24 -3.89 -17.79 20.54
CA ILE A 24 -5.01 -17.18 19.82
C ILE A 24 -4.93 -15.65 19.87
N LEU A 25 -4.45 -15.05 20.96
CA LEU A 25 -4.26 -13.60 21.06
C LEU A 25 -3.19 -13.10 20.09
N SER A 26 -2.02 -13.76 20.04
CA SER A 26 -0.94 -13.40 19.12
C SER A 26 -1.38 -13.52 17.65
N LEU A 27 -2.13 -14.56 17.30
CA LEU A 27 -2.68 -14.73 15.96
C LEU A 27 -3.74 -13.67 15.62
N MET A 28 -4.57 -13.27 16.59
CA MET A 28 -5.55 -12.20 16.41
C MET A 28 -4.85 -10.86 16.12
N LYS A 29 -3.78 -10.53 16.87
CA LYS A 29 -2.97 -9.33 16.62
C LYS A 29 -2.32 -9.33 15.24
N ALA A 30 -1.73 -10.46 14.82
CA ALA A 30 -1.17 -10.59 13.48
C ALA A 30 -2.25 -10.41 12.39
N GLN A 31 -3.48 -10.91 12.64
CA GLN A 31 -4.60 -10.74 11.72
C GLN A 31 -5.06 -9.28 11.63
N MET A 32 -4.95 -8.49 12.70
CA MET A 32 -5.28 -7.05 12.66
C MET A 32 -4.40 -6.30 11.65
N VAL A 33 -3.10 -6.57 11.64
CA VAL A 33 -2.13 -5.98 10.70
C VAL A 33 -2.37 -6.48 9.27
N LYS A 34 -2.61 -7.79 9.11
CA LYS A 34 -2.83 -8.40 7.80
C LYS A 34 -4.12 -7.93 7.12
N ASN A 35 -5.17 -7.69 7.89
CA ASN A 35 -6.48 -7.29 7.35
C ASN A 35 -6.57 -5.81 6.96
N THR A 36 -5.51 -5.01 7.14
CA THR A 36 -5.56 -3.56 6.85
C THR A 36 -5.78 -3.20 5.39
N VAL A 37 -5.67 -4.16 4.48
CA VAL A 37 -6.00 -4.00 3.06
C VAL A 37 -7.48 -4.29 2.75
N ILE A 38 -8.20 -5.01 3.61
CA ILE A 38 -9.57 -5.49 3.37
C ILE A 38 -10.62 -4.84 4.29
N VAL A 39 -11.90 -5.12 4.02
CA VAL A 39 -13.04 -4.56 4.77
C VAL A 39 -13.12 -5.01 6.24
N PRO A 40 -13.08 -6.32 6.58
CA PRO A 40 -13.20 -6.75 7.96
C PRO A 40 -11.89 -6.62 8.73
N VAL A 41 -11.97 -6.09 9.95
CA VAL A 41 -10.81 -6.08 10.85
C VAL A 41 -10.42 -7.49 11.30
N GLY A 42 -9.25 -7.63 11.92
CA GLY A 42 -8.73 -8.92 12.37
C GLY A 42 -9.60 -9.59 13.45
N SER A 43 -9.75 -10.90 13.34
CA SER A 43 -10.25 -11.74 14.43
C SER A 43 -9.48 -13.06 14.50
N LYS A 44 -9.67 -13.80 15.58
CA LYS A 44 -9.22 -15.18 15.70
C LYS A 44 -10.07 -15.96 16.69
N GLY A 45 -10.31 -17.22 16.36
CA GLY A 45 -10.85 -18.21 17.28
C GLY A 45 -10.01 -19.47 17.27
N GLY A 46 -10.34 -20.37 18.18
CA GLY A 46 -9.74 -21.69 18.20
C GLY A 46 -10.38 -22.57 19.24
N PHE A 47 -9.98 -23.84 19.24
CA PHE A 47 -10.39 -24.82 20.23
C PHE A 47 -9.30 -25.86 20.47
N VAL A 48 -9.41 -26.53 21.61
CA VAL A 48 -8.62 -27.71 21.97
C VAL A 48 -9.58 -28.84 22.26
N VAL A 49 -9.23 -30.07 21.85
CA VAL A 49 -10.02 -31.25 22.19
C VAL A 49 -9.61 -31.71 23.59
N LYS A 50 -10.58 -31.82 24.50
CA LYS A 50 -10.34 -32.24 25.90
C LYS A 50 -10.67 -33.72 26.07
N GLY A 51 -10.00 -34.38 27.02
CA GLY A 51 -10.32 -35.75 27.43
C GLY A 51 -9.72 -36.85 26.55
N LEU A 52 -8.99 -36.49 25.49
CA LEU A 52 -8.30 -37.43 24.60
C LEU A 52 -6.80 -37.08 24.55
N SER A 53 -5.93 -38.10 24.64
CA SER A 53 -4.49 -37.94 24.53
C SER A 53 -4.01 -37.76 23.08
N ALA A 54 -4.72 -38.34 22.12
CA ALA A 54 -4.45 -38.24 20.68
C ALA A 54 -5.78 -38.13 19.91
N PRO A 55 -6.40 -36.93 19.85
CA PRO A 55 -7.67 -36.73 19.17
C PRO A 55 -7.54 -37.00 17.66
N GLN A 56 -8.52 -37.72 17.11
CA GLN A 56 -8.61 -38.00 15.68
C GLN A 56 -9.37 -36.88 14.95
N LYS A 57 -9.37 -36.93 13.62
CA LYS A 57 -9.96 -35.89 12.79
C LYS A 57 -11.46 -35.73 13.06
N GLU A 58 -12.14 -36.83 13.32
CA GLU A 58 -13.57 -36.93 13.62
C GLU A 58 -13.91 -36.19 14.92
N ASP A 59 -13.07 -36.32 15.95
CA ASP A 59 -13.20 -35.59 17.22
C ASP A 59 -13.06 -34.08 17.01
N GLY A 60 -12.09 -33.68 16.18
CA GLY A 60 -11.87 -32.29 15.79
C GLY A 60 -13.05 -31.71 15.03
N VAL A 61 -13.64 -32.47 14.10
CA VAL A 61 -14.85 -32.09 13.36
C VAL A 61 -16.03 -31.90 14.32
N PHE A 62 -16.27 -32.85 15.22
CA PHE A 62 -17.36 -32.77 16.20
C PHE A 62 -17.23 -31.53 17.11
N CYS A 63 -16.03 -31.28 17.64
CA CYS A 63 -15.76 -30.10 18.47
C CYS A 63 -15.93 -28.81 17.68
N TYR A 64 -15.48 -28.78 16.42
CA TYR A 64 -15.65 -27.62 15.53
C TYR A 64 -17.13 -27.33 15.27
N GLN A 65 -17.93 -28.34 14.92
CA GLN A 65 -19.38 -28.18 14.70
C GLN A 65 -20.07 -27.66 15.96
N THR A 66 -19.72 -28.19 17.13
CA THR A 66 -20.25 -27.74 18.43
C THR A 66 -19.89 -26.28 18.70
N LEU A 67 -18.64 -25.89 18.44
CA LEU A 67 -18.19 -24.50 18.59
C LEU A 67 -18.96 -23.56 17.65
N ILE A 68 -19.13 -23.94 16.38
CA ILE A 68 -19.84 -23.12 15.39
C ILE A 68 -21.31 -22.93 15.79
N ARG A 69 -22.01 -24.01 16.19
CA ARG A 69 -23.37 -23.93 16.72
C ARG A 69 -23.46 -22.99 17.93
N GLY A 70 -22.58 -23.17 18.91
CA GLY A 70 -22.55 -22.29 20.08
C GLY A 70 -22.25 -20.82 19.76
N MET A 71 -21.48 -20.52 18.71
CA MET A 71 -21.30 -19.14 18.23
C MET A 71 -22.55 -18.59 17.56
N LEU A 72 -23.27 -19.40 16.76
CA LEU A 72 -24.52 -19.00 16.13
C LEU A 72 -25.66 -18.81 17.15
N ASP A 73 -25.69 -19.61 18.23
CA ASP A 73 -26.66 -19.49 19.33
C ASP A 73 -26.60 -18.14 20.06
N ILE A 74 -25.45 -17.45 20.00
CA ILE A 74 -25.21 -16.18 20.72
C ILE A 74 -25.05 -14.97 19.81
N THR A 75 -25.11 -15.15 18.49
CA THR A 75 -24.92 -14.07 17.50
C THR A 75 -26.27 -13.59 16.98
N ASP A 76 -26.46 -12.28 16.87
CA ASP A 76 -27.66 -11.73 16.25
C ASP A 76 -27.80 -12.22 14.80
N ASN A 77 -29.02 -12.48 14.34
CA ASN A 77 -29.29 -12.83 12.95
C ASN A 77 -29.96 -11.65 12.22
N ARG A 78 -30.21 -11.77 10.90
CA ARG A 78 -30.96 -10.79 10.11
C ARG A 78 -32.12 -11.44 9.37
N LYS A 79 -33.23 -10.71 9.28
CA LYS A 79 -34.36 -11.01 8.40
C LYS A 79 -34.71 -9.76 7.59
N GLY A 80 -34.22 -9.70 6.35
CA GLY A 80 -34.26 -8.47 5.55
C GLY A 80 -33.40 -7.38 6.19
N GLU A 81 -33.97 -6.21 6.46
CA GLU A 81 -33.27 -5.11 7.15
C GLU A 81 -33.30 -5.24 8.68
N LYS A 82 -34.19 -6.06 9.24
CA LYS A 82 -34.37 -6.18 10.69
C LYS A 82 -33.34 -7.12 11.32
N ILE A 83 -32.73 -6.66 12.41
CA ILE A 83 -31.89 -7.50 13.30
C ILE A 83 -32.80 -8.37 14.18
N VAL A 84 -32.45 -9.65 14.28
CA VAL A 84 -33.18 -10.65 15.07
C VAL A 84 -32.23 -11.21 16.13
N PRO A 85 -32.34 -10.77 17.39
CA PRO A 85 -31.50 -11.29 18.47
C PRO A 85 -31.86 -12.73 18.85
N PRO A 86 -30.93 -13.53 19.40
CA PRO A 86 -31.25 -14.87 19.89
C PRO A 86 -32.21 -14.82 21.09
N PRO A 87 -33.20 -15.72 21.18
CA PRO A 87 -34.32 -15.60 22.13
C PRO A 87 -33.92 -15.77 23.61
N GLN A 88 -32.82 -16.47 23.89
CA GLN A 88 -32.38 -16.81 25.25
C GLN A 88 -31.10 -16.07 25.68
N VAL A 89 -30.70 -15.04 24.93
CA VAL A 89 -29.47 -14.28 25.18
C VAL A 89 -29.80 -12.93 25.78
N VAL A 90 -29.28 -12.67 26.98
CA VAL A 90 -29.29 -11.33 27.58
C VAL A 90 -28.21 -10.49 26.93
N ARG A 91 -28.61 -9.46 26.20
CA ARG A 91 -27.71 -8.60 25.42
C ARG A 91 -27.29 -7.40 26.26
N HIS A 92 -25.99 -7.29 26.51
CA HIS A 92 -25.39 -6.11 27.13
C HIS A 92 -24.84 -5.11 26.09
N ASP A 93 -24.57 -5.59 24.88
CA ASP A 93 -24.07 -4.81 23.75
C ASP A 93 -25.19 -4.50 22.74
N GLY A 94 -24.90 -3.61 21.79
CA GLY A 94 -25.81 -3.32 20.66
C GLY A 94 -25.77 -4.41 19.57
N ASP A 95 -26.52 -4.18 18.48
CA ASP A 95 -26.64 -5.13 17.37
C ASP A 95 -25.28 -5.57 16.80
N ASP A 96 -25.11 -6.89 16.68
CA ASP A 96 -23.91 -7.54 16.15
C ASP A 96 -24.24 -8.79 15.31
N PRO A 97 -24.79 -8.59 14.10
CA PRO A 97 -25.22 -9.70 13.25
C PRO A 97 -24.11 -10.28 12.37
N TYR A 98 -22.92 -9.67 12.34
CA TYR A 98 -21.88 -10.04 11.38
C TYR A 98 -20.88 -11.01 12.03
N LEU A 99 -20.89 -12.27 11.58
CA LEU A 99 -19.95 -13.30 12.00
C LEU A 99 -19.46 -14.07 10.77
N VAL A 100 -18.18 -13.90 10.43
CA VAL A 100 -17.51 -14.65 9.35
C VAL A 100 -16.33 -15.41 9.93
N VAL A 101 -16.25 -16.70 9.62
CA VAL A 101 -15.15 -17.58 10.02
C VAL A 101 -14.29 -17.97 8.82
N ALA A 102 -13.03 -18.28 9.05
CA ALA A 102 -12.15 -18.85 8.04
C ALA A 102 -11.47 -20.12 8.57
N ALA A 103 -10.88 -20.87 7.65
CA ALA A 103 -10.04 -22.00 8.02
C ALA A 103 -8.67 -21.54 8.55
N ASP A 104 -8.05 -22.37 9.40
CA ASP A 104 -6.69 -22.22 9.91
C ASP A 104 -6.01 -23.59 10.09
N LYS A 105 -4.88 -23.66 10.81
CA LYS A 105 -4.20 -24.92 11.17
C LYS A 105 -5.20 -25.88 11.82
N GLY A 106 -5.29 -27.08 11.27
CA GLY A 106 -6.18 -28.15 11.72
C GLY A 106 -7.64 -28.06 11.25
N THR A 107 -8.05 -26.99 10.57
CA THR A 107 -9.44 -26.78 10.10
C THR A 107 -9.56 -26.48 8.60
N ALA A 108 -8.47 -26.65 7.84
CA ALA A 108 -8.36 -26.31 6.41
C ALA A 108 -9.52 -26.77 5.51
N LYS A 109 -10.21 -27.87 5.84
CA LYS A 109 -11.31 -28.46 5.05
C LYS A 109 -12.68 -28.30 5.71
N PHE A 110 -12.82 -27.44 6.72
CA PHE A 110 -14.05 -27.36 7.53
C PHE A 110 -15.00 -26.23 7.10
N SER A 111 -14.64 -25.43 6.10
CA SER A 111 -15.48 -24.31 5.65
C SER A 111 -16.85 -24.75 5.11
N ASP A 112 -16.92 -25.87 4.37
CA ASP A 112 -18.20 -26.43 3.91
C ASP A 112 -19.09 -26.88 5.07
N ILE A 113 -18.48 -27.42 6.13
CA ILE A 113 -19.20 -27.78 7.35
C ILE A 113 -19.80 -26.53 8.01
N ALA A 114 -19.02 -25.45 8.13
CA ALA A 114 -19.51 -24.21 8.70
C ALA A 114 -20.61 -23.55 7.85
N ASN A 115 -20.49 -23.57 6.53
CA ASN A 115 -21.53 -23.05 5.63
C ASN A 115 -22.82 -23.89 5.70
N ALA A 116 -22.71 -25.22 5.78
CA ALA A 116 -23.88 -26.08 5.98
C ALA A 116 -24.59 -25.77 7.32
N LEU A 117 -23.85 -25.53 8.40
CA LEU A 117 -24.41 -25.14 9.70
C LEU A 117 -25.06 -23.74 9.65
N SER A 118 -24.46 -22.78 8.96
CA SER A 118 -25.04 -21.46 8.73
C SER A 118 -26.41 -21.55 8.03
N LEU A 119 -26.52 -22.40 7.00
CA LEU A 119 -27.77 -22.68 6.30
C LEU A 119 -28.80 -23.41 7.19
N GLU A 120 -28.37 -24.40 7.98
CA GLU A 120 -29.20 -25.11 8.97
C GLU A 120 -29.85 -24.12 9.97
N TYR A 121 -29.09 -23.11 10.41
CA TYR A 121 -29.56 -22.08 11.33
C TYR A 121 -30.39 -20.98 10.67
N GLY A 122 -30.49 -20.97 9.34
CA GLY A 122 -31.05 -19.84 8.59
C GLY A 122 -30.30 -18.54 8.86
N PHE A 123 -28.98 -18.61 9.09
CA PHE A 123 -28.16 -17.46 9.33
C PHE A 123 -27.98 -16.65 8.03
N TRP A 124 -28.13 -15.33 8.12
CA TRP A 124 -28.30 -14.47 6.94
C TRP A 124 -27.10 -14.44 5.98
N LEU A 125 -25.90 -14.80 6.44
CA LEU A 125 -24.71 -14.90 5.59
C LEU A 125 -24.69 -16.18 4.75
N GLY A 126 -25.55 -17.18 5.01
CA GLY A 126 -25.65 -18.39 4.21
C GLY A 126 -24.29 -19.05 3.96
N ASP A 127 -23.92 -19.23 2.69
CA ASP A 127 -22.62 -19.78 2.25
C ASP A 127 -21.49 -18.74 2.10
N ALA A 128 -21.72 -17.50 2.53
CA ALA A 128 -20.69 -16.48 2.77
C ALA A 128 -20.17 -16.51 4.23
N PHE A 129 -20.75 -17.34 5.10
CA PHE A 129 -20.37 -17.46 6.52
C PHE A 129 -18.93 -17.95 6.72
N ALA A 130 -18.50 -18.92 5.91
CA ALA A 130 -17.18 -19.53 5.95
C ALA A 130 -16.51 -19.56 4.58
N LEU A 131 -15.23 -19.21 4.56
CA LEU A 131 -14.46 -19.00 3.32
C LEU A 131 -13.55 -20.18 2.98
N GLY A 132 -13.32 -20.41 1.69
CA GLY A 132 -12.51 -21.54 1.20
C GLY A 132 -13.28 -22.87 1.15
N GLY A 133 -14.61 -22.82 1.04
CA GLY A 133 -15.46 -23.97 0.74
C GLY A 133 -15.55 -24.26 -0.76
N SER A 134 -16.32 -25.27 -1.15
CA SER A 134 -16.46 -25.75 -2.53
C SER A 134 -17.17 -24.77 -3.47
N ALA A 135 -17.90 -23.78 -2.93
CA ALA A 135 -18.61 -22.76 -3.69
C ALA A 135 -17.95 -21.39 -3.45
N GLY A 136 -16.88 -21.09 -4.17
CA GLY A 136 -16.09 -19.86 -3.99
C GLY A 136 -14.89 -19.78 -4.94
N TYR A 137 -13.95 -18.89 -4.64
CA TYR A 137 -12.72 -18.76 -5.40
C TYR A 137 -11.65 -19.73 -4.86
N ASP A 138 -11.21 -20.68 -5.69
CA ASP A 138 -10.12 -21.59 -5.32
C ASP A 138 -8.76 -20.86 -5.41
N HIS A 139 -8.16 -20.58 -4.25
CA HIS A 139 -6.91 -19.83 -4.18
C HIS A 139 -5.73 -20.55 -4.85
N LYS A 140 -5.74 -21.90 -4.86
CA LYS A 140 -4.69 -22.72 -5.47
C LYS A 140 -4.84 -22.74 -6.98
N GLU A 141 -6.05 -22.90 -7.50
CA GLU A 141 -6.34 -22.82 -8.92
C GLU A 141 -6.02 -21.42 -9.47
N MET A 142 -6.41 -20.37 -8.75
CA MET A 142 -6.06 -18.99 -9.10
C MET A 142 -4.57 -18.67 -8.91
N GLY A 143 -3.87 -19.44 -8.08
CA GLY A 143 -2.52 -19.19 -7.59
C GLY A 143 -2.35 -17.84 -6.90
N ILE A 144 -3.43 -17.31 -6.30
CA ILE A 144 -3.55 -15.88 -6.05
C ILE A 144 -2.60 -15.39 -4.95
N THR A 145 -2.40 -16.20 -3.89
CA THR A 145 -1.44 -15.90 -2.82
C THR A 145 -0.01 -15.82 -3.35
N ALA A 146 0.37 -16.78 -4.20
CA ALA A 146 1.69 -16.80 -4.84
C ALA A 146 1.88 -15.61 -5.79
N ARG A 147 0.87 -15.31 -6.62
CA ARG A 147 0.89 -14.16 -7.54
C ARG A 147 1.01 -12.84 -6.80
N GLY A 148 0.33 -12.68 -5.66
CA GLY A 148 0.44 -11.52 -4.78
C GLY A 148 1.87 -11.29 -4.28
N GLY A 149 2.49 -12.34 -3.71
CA GLY A 149 3.88 -12.24 -3.23
C GLY A 149 4.86 -12.02 -4.38
N TRP A 150 4.55 -12.54 -5.55
CA TRP A 150 5.36 -12.33 -6.74
C TRP A 150 5.35 -10.88 -7.25
N GLU A 151 4.29 -10.09 -6.99
CA GLU A 151 4.31 -8.65 -7.28
C GLU A 151 5.40 -7.93 -6.49
N ALA A 152 5.60 -8.29 -5.22
CA ALA A 152 6.70 -7.78 -4.39
C ALA A 152 8.07 -8.21 -4.92
N VAL A 153 8.22 -9.50 -5.24
CA VAL A 153 9.46 -10.05 -5.81
C VAL A 153 9.84 -9.33 -7.12
N LYS A 154 8.89 -9.18 -8.06
CA LYS A 154 9.11 -8.43 -9.30
C LYS A 154 9.59 -7.01 -9.03
N ARG A 155 9.01 -6.32 -8.05
CA ARG A 155 9.42 -4.96 -7.68
C ARG A 155 10.85 -4.91 -7.14
N HIS A 156 11.20 -5.81 -6.22
CA HIS A 156 12.56 -5.87 -5.66
C HIS A 156 13.63 -6.06 -6.74
N PHE A 157 13.40 -7.00 -7.68
CA PHE A 157 14.33 -7.22 -8.79
C PHE A 157 14.36 -6.05 -9.79
N ARG A 158 13.22 -5.44 -10.10
CA ARG A 158 13.15 -4.27 -10.98
C ARG A 158 13.94 -3.09 -10.40
N GLU A 159 13.87 -2.88 -9.09
CA GLU A 159 14.64 -1.85 -8.38
C GLU A 159 16.15 -2.15 -8.33
N MET A 160 16.56 -3.36 -8.66
CA MET A 160 17.95 -3.75 -8.89
C MET A 160 18.35 -3.72 -10.37
N GLY A 161 17.46 -3.24 -11.26
CA GLY A 161 17.68 -3.22 -12.70
C GLY A 161 17.56 -4.59 -13.38
N LYS A 162 16.98 -5.60 -12.72
CA LYS A 162 16.84 -6.96 -13.27
C LYS A 162 15.39 -7.31 -13.59
N ASN A 163 15.11 -7.69 -14.83
CA ASN A 163 13.79 -8.17 -15.26
C ASN A 163 13.71 -9.70 -15.19
N ILE A 164 13.18 -10.23 -14.09
CA ILE A 164 13.01 -11.68 -13.86
C ILE A 164 11.96 -12.38 -14.74
N GLY A 165 11.21 -11.61 -15.54
CA GLY A 165 10.38 -12.17 -16.61
C GLY A 165 11.17 -12.54 -17.86
N ARG A 166 12.39 -12.03 -18.02
CA ARG A 166 13.25 -12.25 -19.20
C ARG A 166 14.60 -12.85 -18.87
N THR A 167 15.15 -12.55 -17.70
CA THR A 167 16.50 -12.94 -17.28
C THR A 167 16.46 -14.10 -16.28
N MET A 168 17.37 -15.06 -16.42
CA MET A 168 17.53 -16.18 -15.48
C MET A 168 17.96 -15.70 -14.09
N PHE A 169 17.48 -16.38 -13.05
CA PHE A 169 17.86 -16.08 -11.67
C PHE A 169 17.80 -17.31 -10.76
N THR A 170 18.67 -17.36 -9.75
CA THR A 170 18.76 -18.49 -8.82
C THR A 170 17.76 -18.38 -7.68
N VAL A 171 17.13 -19.52 -7.35
CA VAL A 171 16.09 -19.61 -6.34
C VAL A 171 16.38 -20.75 -5.39
N VAL A 172 16.17 -20.51 -4.10
CA VAL A 172 15.97 -21.54 -3.07
C VAL A 172 14.59 -21.31 -2.46
N GLY A 173 13.91 -22.35 -2.00
CA GLY A 173 12.70 -22.11 -1.23
C GLY A 173 12.26 -23.20 -0.28
N VAL A 174 11.28 -22.86 0.54
CA VAL A 174 10.66 -23.76 1.51
C VAL A 174 9.27 -24.12 1.01
N GLY A 175 9.01 -25.40 0.79
CA GLY A 175 7.71 -25.88 0.32
C GLY A 175 7.79 -27.09 -0.62
N ASP A 176 6.67 -27.37 -1.27
CA ASP A 176 6.47 -28.51 -2.17
C ASP A 176 5.71 -28.05 -3.42
N MET A 177 5.96 -28.68 -4.57
CA MET A 177 5.24 -28.38 -5.80
C MET A 177 3.75 -28.69 -5.72
N SER A 178 3.30 -29.59 -4.85
CA SER A 178 1.88 -29.81 -4.60
C SER A 178 1.19 -28.69 -3.80
N GLY A 179 1.98 -27.80 -3.16
CA GLY A 179 1.47 -26.72 -2.33
C GLY A 179 0.93 -25.54 -3.12
N ASP A 180 -0.12 -24.88 -2.59
CA ASP A 180 -0.70 -23.66 -3.18
C ASP A 180 0.35 -22.57 -3.40
N VAL A 181 1.03 -22.13 -2.33
CA VAL A 181 1.94 -20.98 -2.44
C VAL A 181 3.24 -21.33 -3.15
N PHE A 182 3.92 -22.40 -2.74
CA PHE A 182 5.22 -22.79 -3.32
C PHE A 182 5.07 -23.25 -4.78
N GLY A 183 4.13 -24.15 -5.05
CA GLY A 183 3.93 -24.73 -6.38
C GLY A 183 3.56 -23.68 -7.42
N ASN A 184 2.60 -22.80 -7.11
CA ASN A 184 2.24 -21.71 -8.00
C ASN A 184 3.40 -20.75 -8.23
N ALA A 185 4.11 -20.30 -7.18
CA ALA A 185 5.23 -19.37 -7.31
C ALA A 185 6.35 -19.91 -8.21
N MET A 186 6.68 -21.20 -8.07
CA MET A 186 7.71 -21.85 -8.88
C MET A 186 7.32 -22.02 -10.36
N LEU A 187 6.05 -21.76 -10.71
CA LEU A 187 5.55 -21.76 -12.08
C LEU A 187 5.29 -20.35 -12.66
N LEU A 188 5.52 -19.28 -11.90
CA LEU A 188 5.32 -17.89 -12.37
C LEU A 188 6.43 -17.39 -13.30
N SER A 189 7.55 -18.12 -13.43
CA SER A 189 8.61 -17.78 -14.39
C SER A 189 9.38 -19.01 -14.86
N GLU A 190 9.50 -19.17 -16.17
CA GLU A 190 10.38 -20.15 -16.82
C GLU A 190 11.87 -19.82 -16.67
N LYS A 191 12.20 -18.64 -16.12
CA LYS A 191 13.58 -18.18 -15.92
C LYS A 191 14.17 -18.60 -14.57
N ILE A 192 13.38 -19.26 -13.72
CA ILE A 192 13.82 -19.75 -12.42
C ILE A 192 14.85 -20.88 -12.59
N LYS A 193 16.01 -20.73 -11.95
CA LYS A 193 16.94 -21.82 -11.62
C LYS A 193 16.72 -22.24 -10.16
N LEU A 194 15.86 -23.23 -9.91
CA LEU A 194 15.58 -23.72 -8.56
C LEU A 194 16.71 -24.63 -8.09
N LEU A 195 17.61 -24.10 -7.27
CA LEU A 195 18.82 -24.81 -6.83
C LEU A 195 18.56 -25.79 -5.69
N ALA A 196 17.63 -25.44 -4.81
CA ALA A 196 17.19 -26.32 -3.74
C ALA A 196 15.79 -25.95 -3.24
N ALA A 197 15.11 -26.94 -2.69
CA ALA A 197 13.89 -26.74 -1.93
C ALA A 197 13.78 -27.79 -0.83
N PHE A 198 13.08 -27.47 0.26
CA PHE A 198 12.83 -28.47 1.30
C PHE A 198 11.45 -28.32 1.93
N ASN A 199 10.93 -29.43 2.43
CA ASN A 199 9.67 -29.47 3.18
C ASN A 199 9.86 -30.30 4.47
N HIS A 200 8.77 -30.80 5.07
CA HIS A 200 8.84 -31.61 6.28
C HIS A 200 9.40 -33.03 6.07
N LYS A 201 9.51 -33.51 4.82
CA LYS A 201 9.96 -34.88 4.47
C LYS A 201 11.21 -34.93 3.60
N HIS A 202 11.37 -33.98 2.69
CA HIS A 202 12.34 -34.06 1.60
C HIS A 202 13.20 -32.81 1.51
N ILE A 203 14.43 -33.00 1.03
CA ILE A 203 15.35 -31.96 0.58
C ILE A 203 15.67 -32.24 -0.90
N PHE A 204 15.19 -31.35 -1.78
CA PHE A 204 15.49 -31.31 -3.20
C PHE A 204 16.74 -30.45 -3.45
N VAL A 205 17.67 -30.95 -4.26
CA VAL A 205 18.89 -30.24 -4.67
C VAL A 205 19.13 -30.45 -6.17
N ASP A 206 19.35 -29.36 -6.90
CA ASP A 206 19.73 -29.36 -8.31
C ASP A 206 20.79 -28.24 -8.53
N PRO A 207 22.09 -28.54 -8.58
CA PRO A 207 23.15 -27.52 -8.55
C PRO A 207 23.21 -26.59 -9.77
N ASP A 208 22.69 -27.02 -10.93
CA ASP A 208 22.69 -26.22 -12.16
C ASP A 208 21.53 -26.65 -13.08
N PRO A 209 20.28 -26.36 -12.68
CA PRO A 209 19.10 -26.82 -13.41
C PRO A 209 19.04 -26.12 -14.77
N ASP A 210 18.72 -26.89 -15.81
CA ASP A 210 18.27 -26.31 -17.08
C ASP A 210 16.88 -25.70 -16.86
N PRO A 211 16.67 -24.39 -17.09
CA PRO A 211 15.41 -23.74 -16.73
C PRO A 211 14.19 -24.30 -17.48
N ALA A 212 14.34 -24.66 -18.76
CA ALA A 212 13.22 -25.17 -19.56
C ALA A 212 12.83 -26.60 -19.13
N ARG A 213 13.80 -27.50 -18.99
CA ARG A 213 13.58 -28.89 -18.57
C ARG A 213 13.06 -28.97 -17.13
N SER A 214 13.66 -28.20 -16.22
CA SER A 214 13.23 -28.17 -14.82
C SER A 214 11.86 -27.50 -14.65
N PHE A 215 11.51 -26.49 -15.46
CA PHE A 215 10.16 -25.92 -15.46
C PHE A 215 9.12 -26.93 -15.93
N ALA A 216 9.36 -27.63 -17.03
CA ALA A 216 8.45 -28.66 -17.53
C ALA A 216 8.21 -29.76 -16.48
N GLU A 217 9.27 -30.18 -15.79
CA GLU A 217 9.17 -31.19 -14.73
C GLU A 217 8.44 -30.66 -13.49
N ARG A 218 8.73 -29.43 -13.04
CA ARG A 218 7.98 -28.79 -11.95
C ARG A 218 6.49 -28.68 -12.28
N LYS A 219 6.14 -28.33 -13.53
CA LYS A 219 4.74 -28.28 -14.00
C LYS A 219 4.08 -29.65 -13.97
N ARG A 220 4.78 -30.70 -14.42
CA ARG A 220 4.29 -32.09 -14.31
C ARG A 220 4.03 -32.46 -12.85
N LEU A 221 4.96 -32.12 -11.96
CA LEU A 221 4.86 -32.42 -10.53
C LEU A 221 3.71 -31.66 -9.87
N TYR A 222 3.47 -30.40 -10.23
CA TYR A 222 2.35 -29.58 -9.73
C TYR A 222 0.98 -30.18 -10.03
N VAL A 223 0.81 -30.74 -11.24
CA VAL A 223 -0.47 -31.34 -11.70
C VAL A 223 -0.68 -32.74 -11.14
N LEU A 224 0.40 -33.45 -10.77
CA LEU A 224 0.31 -34.80 -10.22
C LEU A 224 -0.39 -34.76 -8.84
N PRO A 225 -1.52 -35.47 -8.65
CA PRO A 225 -2.24 -35.49 -7.38
C PRO A 225 -1.37 -36.02 -6.23
N ALA A 226 -1.38 -35.30 -5.10
CA ALA A 226 -0.63 -35.64 -3.89
C ALA A 226 0.88 -35.86 -4.11
N SER A 227 1.44 -35.17 -5.11
CA SER A 227 2.87 -35.26 -5.42
C SER A 227 3.77 -34.81 -4.27
N GLN A 228 4.97 -35.37 -4.25
CA GLN A 228 6.05 -35.01 -3.35
C GLN A 228 7.35 -34.90 -4.15
N TRP A 229 8.38 -34.27 -3.56
CA TRP A 229 9.69 -34.18 -4.19
C TRP A 229 10.24 -35.52 -4.68
N SER A 230 9.96 -36.65 -4.00
CA SER A 230 10.37 -37.99 -4.45
C SER A 230 9.85 -38.40 -5.82
N ASP A 231 8.74 -37.81 -6.29
CA ASP A 231 8.16 -38.09 -7.60
C ASP A 231 8.83 -37.32 -8.74
N TYR A 232 9.75 -36.40 -8.44
CA TYR A 232 10.49 -35.64 -9.44
C TYR A 232 11.38 -36.57 -10.28
N ASN A 233 11.31 -36.41 -11.60
CA ASN A 233 12.04 -37.25 -12.54
C ASN A 233 13.56 -36.99 -12.43
N LYS A 234 14.28 -37.89 -11.78
CA LYS A 234 15.74 -37.77 -11.57
C LYS A 234 16.55 -37.62 -12.86
N LYS A 235 16.01 -38.01 -14.03
CA LYS A 235 16.68 -37.82 -15.34
C LYS A 235 16.72 -36.37 -15.80
N THR A 236 15.94 -35.47 -15.19
CA THR A 236 15.92 -34.03 -15.51
C THR A 236 16.80 -33.21 -14.58
N LEU A 237 17.30 -33.79 -13.48
CA LEU A 237 18.26 -33.15 -12.58
C LEU A 237 19.60 -32.91 -13.29
N SER A 238 20.27 -31.83 -12.93
CA SER A 238 21.65 -31.61 -13.38
C SER A 238 22.62 -32.58 -12.70
N LYS A 239 23.88 -32.56 -13.18
CA LYS A 239 24.94 -33.38 -12.61
C LYS A 239 25.16 -33.01 -11.14
N GLY A 240 24.96 -33.97 -10.25
CA GLY A 240 25.11 -33.78 -8.81
C GLY A 240 23.81 -33.40 -8.09
N GLY A 241 22.69 -33.30 -8.80
CA GLY A 241 21.36 -33.17 -8.21
C GLY A 241 20.88 -34.44 -7.51
N GLY A 242 20.00 -34.28 -6.53
CA GLY A 242 19.48 -35.36 -5.72
C GLY A 242 18.26 -34.96 -4.90
N ILE A 243 17.55 -35.97 -4.42
CA ILE A 243 16.40 -35.82 -3.53
C ILE A 243 16.65 -36.71 -2.33
N TYR A 244 16.63 -36.11 -1.15
CA TYR A 244 17.03 -36.73 0.10
C TYR A 244 15.88 -36.69 1.09
N LEU A 245 15.84 -37.66 2.01
CA LEU A 245 14.90 -37.67 3.12
C LEU A 245 15.42 -36.80 4.27
N ARG A 246 14.51 -36.07 4.92
CA ARG A 246 14.82 -35.16 6.04
C ARG A 246 15.09 -35.90 7.35
N ASP A 247 14.65 -37.15 7.46
CA ASP A 247 14.89 -38.04 8.61
C ASP A 247 16.10 -38.98 8.40
N ALA A 248 16.82 -38.85 7.29
CA ALA A 248 18.02 -39.63 7.05
C ALA A 248 19.08 -39.33 8.13
N LYS A 249 19.80 -40.36 8.58
CA LYS A 249 20.91 -40.17 9.54
C LYS A 249 22.03 -39.30 8.95
N SER A 250 22.24 -39.42 7.65
CA SER A 250 23.35 -38.79 6.94
C SER A 250 23.08 -38.75 5.44
N ILE A 251 23.60 -37.73 4.75
CA ILE A 251 23.45 -37.51 3.32
C ILE A 251 24.82 -37.30 2.68
N LYS A 252 25.17 -38.14 1.70
CA LYS A 252 26.33 -37.93 0.84
C LYS A 252 26.02 -36.86 -0.22
N ILE A 253 26.78 -35.77 -0.23
CA ILE A 253 26.57 -34.62 -1.09
C ILE A 253 27.60 -34.59 -2.23
N SER A 254 27.10 -34.36 -3.45
CA SER A 254 27.95 -34.27 -4.65
C SER A 254 28.91 -33.08 -4.58
N LYS A 255 30.03 -33.15 -5.32
CA LYS A 255 30.98 -32.03 -5.44
C LYS A 255 30.29 -30.75 -5.94
N GLN A 256 29.40 -30.87 -6.91
CA GLN A 256 28.65 -29.74 -7.50
C GLN A 256 27.75 -29.07 -6.46
N ALA A 257 26.98 -29.85 -5.69
CA ALA A 257 26.13 -29.30 -4.63
C ALA A 257 26.96 -28.68 -3.50
N ARG A 258 28.10 -29.28 -3.14
CA ARG A 258 29.04 -28.71 -2.16
C ARG A 258 29.56 -27.34 -2.58
N GLU A 259 29.92 -27.16 -3.85
CA GLU A 259 30.38 -25.88 -4.40
C GLU A 259 29.29 -24.80 -4.34
N VAL A 260 28.04 -25.15 -4.69
CA VAL A 260 26.90 -24.20 -4.67
C VAL A 260 26.54 -23.77 -3.24
N PHE A 261 26.53 -24.68 -2.27
CA PHE A 261 26.11 -24.41 -0.90
C PHE A 261 27.25 -24.10 0.07
N GLY A 262 28.50 -24.15 -0.39
CA GLY A 262 29.68 -23.91 0.44
C GLY A 262 29.90 -24.97 1.52
N ILE A 263 29.59 -26.23 1.22
CA ILE A 263 29.74 -27.38 2.13
C ILE A 263 31.12 -28.02 1.91
N LEU A 264 31.90 -28.20 2.97
CA LEU A 264 33.23 -28.81 2.87
C LEU A 264 33.17 -30.34 2.93
N GLN A 265 32.35 -30.89 3.82
CA GLN A 265 32.24 -32.32 4.08
C GLN A 265 31.51 -33.05 2.94
N GLU A 266 31.96 -34.24 2.58
CA GLU A 266 31.29 -35.09 1.58
C GLU A 266 29.98 -35.69 2.08
N GLU A 267 29.79 -35.68 3.40
CA GLU A 267 28.68 -36.30 4.09
C GLU A 267 28.26 -35.39 5.26
N VAL A 268 26.95 -35.06 5.31
CA VAL A 268 26.37 -34.13 6.29
C VAL A 268 25.01 -34.62 6.76
N SER A 269 24.57 -34.19 7.96
CA SER A 269 23.18 -34.41 8.37
C SER A 269 22.20 -33.57 7.55
N PRO A 270 20.91 -33.96 7.47
CA PRO A 270 19.87 -33.15 6.81
C PRO A 270 19.81 -31.72 7.34
N ASP A 271 19.97 -31.52 8.65
CA ASP A 271 19.89 -30.21 9.28
C ASP A 271 21.04 -29.29 8.85
N VAL A 272 22.25 -29.84 8.74
CA VAL A 272 23.42 -29.11 8.21
C VAL A 272 23.18 -28.70 6.76
N LEU A 273 22.60 -29.59 5.95
CA LEU A 273 22.25 -29.29 4.56
C LEU A 273 21.20 -28.18 4.47
N VAL A 274 20.12 -28.23 5.25
CA VAL A 274 19.08 -27.18 5.25
C VAL A 274 19.68 -25.83 5.67
N ARG A 275 20.51 -25.79 6.70
CA ARG A 275 21.21 -24.56 7.12
C ARG A 275 22.12 -24.01 6.02
N ALA A 276 22.84 -24.87 5.30
CA ALA A 276 23.68 -24.46 4.18
C ALA A 276 22.84 -23.91 3.00
N ILE A 277 21.69 -24.53 2.71
CA ILE A 277 20.73 -24.09 1.70
C ILE A 277 20.18 -22.68 2.04
N LEU A 278 19.77 -22.45 3.29
CA LEU A 278 19.27 -21.14 3.73
C LEU A 278 20.35 -20.04 3.63
N LYS A 279 21.62 -20.39 3.87
CA LYS A 279 22.76 -19.47 3.78
C LYS A 279 23.34 -19.36 2.36
N ALA A 280 22.77 -20.02 1.35
CA ALA A 280 23.33 -20.06 0.02
C ALA A 280 23.46 -18.66 -0.62
N LYS A 281 24.45 -18.46 -1.50
CA LYS A 281 24.56 -17.25 -2.31
C LYS A 281 23.61 -17.37 -3.50
N ILE A 282 22.39 -16.84 -3.35
CA ILE A 282 21.32 -16.96 -4.32
C ILE A 282 20.60 -15.63 -4.52
N GLU A 283 19.78 -15.51 -5.55
CA GLU A 283 19.07 -14.27 -5.82
C GLU A 283 17.74 -14.17 -5.09
N LEU A 284 16.97 -15.26 -5.01
CA LEU A 284 15.67 -15.30 -4.32
C LEU A 284 15.57 -16.46 -3.33
N LEU A 285 15.33 -16.14 -2.05
CA LEU A 285 14.83 -17.11 -1.07
C LEU A 285 13.31 -16.96 -0.96
N TRP A 286 12.58 -18.02 -1.30
CA TRP A 286 11.12 -18.03 -1.31
C TRP A 286 10.55 -18.89 -0.17
N PHE A 287 9.80 -18.28 0.74
CA PHE A 287 9.04 -18.99 1.75
C PHE A 287 7.64 -19.31 1.23
N GLY A 288 7.41 -20.55 0.79
CA GLY A 288 6.10 -21.05 0.36
C GLY A 288 5.47 -22.06 1.33
N GLY A 289 6.16 -22.40 2.42
CA GLY A 289 5.70 -23.27 3.50
C GLY A 289 5.81 -22.56 4.85
N ILE A 290 4.98 -22.99 5.81
CA ILE A 290 4.91 -22.40 7.15
C ILE A 290 6.10 -22.88 8.00
N GLY A 291 6.70 -21.96 8.75
CA GLY A 291 7.75 -22.23 9.74
C GLY A 291 8.70 -21.05 9.85
N THR A 292 9.24 -20.81 11.06
CA THR A 292 10.16 -19.69 11.29
C THR A 292 11.60 -20.17 11.18
N PHE A 293 12.20 -19.94 10.01
CA PHE A 293 13.53 -20.44 9.64
C PHE A 293 14.65 -19.42 9.85
N VAL A 294 14.31 -18.16 10.09
CA VAL A 294 15.28 -17.09 10.31
C VAL A 294 14.88 -16.23 11.50
N LYS A 295 15.85 -16.00 12.40
CA LYS A 295 15.79 -15.03 13.49
C LYS A 295 16.93 -14.00 13.33
N SER A 296 16.92 -12.89 14.06
CA SER A 296 18.11 -12.05 14.19
C SER A 296 19.09 -12.67 15.19
N GLU A 297 20.35 -12.26 15.12
CA GLU A 297 21.40 -12.72 16.02
C GLU A 297 21.11 -12.40 17.50
N ASP A 298 20.42 -11.28 17.77
CA ASP A 298 20.03 -10.84 19.12
C ASP A 298 18.83 -11.60 19.72
N GLU A 299 18.13 -12.40 18.94
CA GLU A 299 17.01 -13.23 19.38
C GLU A 299 17.50 -14.61 19.86
N SER A 300 16.89 -15.15 20.91
CA SER A 300 17.05 -16.56 21.27
C SER A 300 16.20 -17.47 20.34
N GLN A 301 16.42 -18.79 20.41
CA GLN A 301 15.54 -19.73 19.70
C GLN A 301 14.09 -19.68 20.23
N ALA A 302 13.92 -19.40 21.53
CA ALA A 302 12.60 -19.31 22.14
C ALA A 302 11.81 -18.10 21.64
N ASP A 303 12.48 -16.97 21.40
CA ASP A 303 11.86 -15.73 20.91
C ASP A 303 11.22 -15.90 19.52
N ALA A 304 11.78 -16.79 18.69
CA ALA A 304 11.25 -17.08 17.37
C ALA A 304 9.88 -17.80 17.38
N GLY A 305 9.45 -18.36 18.52
CA GLY A 305 8.09 -18.90 18.69
C GLY A 305 7.78 -20.19 17.93
N ASP A 306 8.79 -20.90 17.38
CA ASP A 306 8.63 -22.13 16.61
C ASP A 306 9.70 -23.19 16.96
N ARG A 307 9.48 -23.97 18.01
CA ARG A 307 10.44 -25.00 18.45
C ARG A 307 10.73 -26.08 17.39
N THR A 308 9.83 -26.28 16.44
CA THR A 308 9.95 -27.33 15.41
C THR A 308 11.16 -27.08 14.52
N ASN A 309 11.55 -25.82 14.30
CA ASN A 309 12.62 -25.45 13.38
C ASN A 309 13.89 -24.96 14.09
N ASP A 310 14.01 -25.07 15.42
CA ASP A 310 15.16 -24.60 16.19
C ASP A 310 16.50 -25.14 15.65
N HIS A 311 16.53 -26.43 15.28
CA HIS A 311 17.74 -27.13 14.82
C HIS A 311 18.19 -26.71 13.41
N VAL A 312 17.31 -26.17 12.58
CA VAL A 312 17.63 -25.65 11.24
C VAL A 312 17.63 -24.13 11.13
N ARG A 313 17.16 -23.41 12.15
CA ARG A 313 17.07 -21.95 12.12
C ARG A 313 18.44 -21.31 11.97
N VAL A 314 18.50 -20.26 11.15
CA VAL A 314 19.72 -19.47 10.91
C VAL A 314 19.51 -18.01 11.32
N ASN A 315 20.61 -17.29 11.48
CA ASN A 315 20.56 -15.85 11.74
C ASN A 315 20.44 -15.08 10.40
N ALA A 316 19.68 -13.98 10.41
CA ALA A 316 19.47 -13.10 9.25
C ALA A 316 20.79 -12.55 8.69
N GLU A 317 21.75 -12.33 9.57
CA GLU A 317 23.11 -11.84 9.34
C GLU A 317 23.97 -12.85 8.55
N GLU A 318 23.55 -14.12 8.50
CA GLU A 318 24.23 -15.17 7.74
C GLU A 318 23.62 -15.37 6.34
N LEU A 319 22.50 -14.72 6.05
CA LEU A 319 21.84 -14.82 4.75
C LEU A 319 22.65 -14.12 3.67
N ARG A 320 22.74 -14.77 2.51
CA ARG A 320 23.40 -14.26 1.30
C ARG A 320 22.46 -14.15 0.11
N ALA A 321 21.16 -14.26 0.37
CA ALA A 321 20.11 -13.98 -0.61
C ALA A 321 20.09 -12.49 -0.95
N LEU A 322 19.73 -12.13 -2.18
CA LEU A 322 19.51 -10.73 -2.56
C LEU A 322 18.08 -10.28 -2.21
N VAL A 323 17.10 -11.14 -2.50
CA VAL A 323 15.68 -10.91 -2.29
C VAL A 323 15.10 -12.06 -1.45
N ILE A 324 14.22 -11.72 -0.51
CA ILE A 324 13.37 -12.68 0.19
C ILE A 324 11.91 -12.37 -0.16
N GLY A 325 11.16 -13.40 -0.55
CA GLY A 325 9.71 -13.33 -0.72
C GLY A 325 8.99 -14.23 0.27
N GLU A 326 8.03 -13.67 1.01
CA GLU A 326 7.25 -14.39 2.04
C GLU A 326 5.82 -14.67 1.57
N GLY A 327 5.67 -15.67 0.69
CA GLY A 327 4.35 -16.16 0.28
C GLY A 327 3.60 -16.91 1.39
N ALA A 328 4.32 -17.57 2.30
CA ALA A 328 3.78 -18.16 3.51
C ALA A 328 3.90 -17.19 4.71
N ASN A 329 3.14 -17.44 5.77
CA ASN A 329 3.24 -16.63 6.99
C ASN A 329 4.45 -17.05 7.84
N ILE A 330 5.09 -16.08 8.49
CA ILE A 330 6.09 -16.23 9.56
C ILE A 330 7.32 -17.05 9.13
N GLY A 331 7.82 -16.82 7.91
CA GLY A 331 9.10 -17.39 7.44
C GLY A 331 10.28 -16.87 8.26
N MET A 332 10.17 -15.62 8.71
CA MET A 332 11.16 -14.90 9.50
C MET A 332 10.51 -14.18 10.69
N THR A 333 11.28 -13.97 11.76
CA THR A 333 10.88 -13.02 12.82
C THR A 333 10.93 -11.58 12.29
N GLN A 334 10.24 -10.65 12.94
CA GLN A 334 10.28 -9.24 12.53
C GLN A 334 11.69 -8.65 12.66
N ARG A 335 12.42 -8.96 13.74
CA ARG A 335 13.82 -8.51 13.93
C ARG A 335 14.74 -9.07 12.84
N ALA A 336 14.56 -10.34 12.45
CA ALA A 336 15.31 -10.93 11.34
C ALA A 336 15.11 -10.16 10.03
N ARG A 337 13.86 -9.74 9.74
CA ARG A 337 13.57 -8.95 8.54
C ARG A 337 14.31 -7.63 8.55
N ILE A 338 14.29 -6.94 9.69
CA ILE A 338 14.98 -5.65 9.87
C ILE A 338 16.50 -5.82 9.73
N ALA A 339 17.07 -6.84 10.37
CA ALA A 339 18.51 -7.14 10.29
C ALA A 339 18.95 -7.44 8.85
N PHE A 340 18.19 -8.26 8.11
CA PHE A 340 18.47 -8.54 6.71
C PHE A 340 18.33 -7.27 5.83
N ALA A 341 17.30 -6.46 6.06
CA ALA A 341 17.10 -5.20 5.33
C ALA A 341 18.23 -4.19 5.56
N ARG A 342 18.72 -4.05 6.79
CA ARG A 342 19.84 -3.15 7.14
C ARG A 342 21.15 -3.52 6.45
N ARG A 343 21.31 -4.79 6.06
CA ARG A 343 22.46 -5.29 5.30
C ARG A 343 22.31 -5.15 3.79
N GLY A 344 21.27 -4.46 3.32
CA GLY A 344 20.99 -4.26 1.90
C GLY A 344 20.14 -5.37 1.26
N GLY A 345 19.69 -6.35 2.05
CA GLY A 345 18.73 -7.36 1.61
C GLY A 345 17.36 -6.74 1.30
N ARG A 346 16.64 -7.29 0.33
CA ARG A 346 15.34 -6.76 -0.12
C ARG A 346 14.20 -7.70 0.27
N LEU A 347 13.25 -7.19 1.04
CA LEU A 347 12.05 -7.89 1.46
C LEU A 347 10.99 -6.91 1.99
N ASN A 348 9.75 -7.38 2.12
CA ASN A 348 8.72 -6.76 2.95
C ASN A 348 8.39 -7.70 4.13
N THR A 349 7.23 -7.53 4.75
CA THR A 349 6.65 -8.53 5.64
C THR A 349 5.72 -9.47 4.87
N ASP A 350 5.52 -10.67 5.40
CA ASP A 350 4.51 -11.62 4.91
C ASP A 350 3.11 -11.02 4.76
N ALA A 351 2.71 -10.13 5.69
CA ALA A 351 1.43 -9.42 5.63
C ALA A 351 1.26 -8.55 4.37
N ILE A 352 2.34 -8.10 3.74
CA ILE A 352 2.32 -7.39 2.46
C ILE A 352 2.38 -8.37 1.29
N ASP A 353 3.29 -9.32 1.34
CA ASP A 353 3.56 -10.22 0.22
C ASP A 353 2.36 -11.16 -0.01
N ASN A 354 1.79 -11.77 1.03
CA ASN A 354 0.74 -12.79 0.88
C ASN A 354 -0.70 -12.27 1.07
N SER A 355 -0.90 -10.95 1.04
CA SER A 355 -2.20 -10.31 1.29
C SER A 355 -3.28 -10.69 0.27
N ALA A 356 -2.91 -11.04 -0.97
CA ALA A 356 -3.84 -11.37 -2.06
C ALA A 356 -4.81 -12.50 -1.70
N GLY A 357 -4.39 -13.45 -0.86
CA GLY A 357 -5.25 -14.53 -0.39
C GLY A 357 -6.37 -14.00 0.51
N VAL A 358 -6.05 -13.15 1.49
CA VAL A 358 -7.09 -12.61 2.39
C VAL A 358 -8.02 -11.65 1.65
N ASP A 359 -7.48 -10.92 0.68
CA ASP A 359 -8.18 -9.97 -0.18
C ASP A 359 -9.17 -10.64 -1.14
N THR A 360 -8.77 -11.73 -1.80
CA THR A 360 -9.68 -12.52 -2.68
C THR A 360 -10.92 -12.96 -1.93
N SER A 361 -10.74 -13.43 -0.71
CA SER A 361 -11.84 -13.85 0.14
C SER A 361 -12.71 -12.69 0.63
N ASP A 362 -12.18 -11.47 0.79
CA ASP A 362 -12.99 -10.29 1.13
C ASP A 362 -13.94 -9.95 -0.03
N HIS A 363 -13.41 -9.91 -1.25
CA HIS A 363 -14.22 -9.77 -2.45
C HIS A 363 -15.28 -10.88 -2.56
N GLU A 364 -14.93 -12.13 -2.27
CA GLU A 364 -15.89 -13.24 -2.29
C GLU A 364 -17.08 -13.00 -1.36
N VAL A 365 -16.84 -12.63 -0.10
CA VAL A 365 -17.90 -12.37 0.89
C VAL A 365 -18.80 -11.22 0.42
N ASN A 366 -18.21 -10.10 0.02
CA ASN A 366 -19.00 -8.93 -0.37
C ASN A 366 -19.79 -9.16 -1.67
N ILE A 367 -19.23 -9.92 -2.63
CA ILE A 367 -19.97 -10.32 -3.83
C ILE A 367 -21.13 -11.26 -3.45
N LYS A 368 -20.91 -12.24 -2.57
CA LYS A 368 -21.98 -13.14 -2.12
C LYS A 368 -23.08 -12.39 -1.37
N ILE A 369 -22.75 -11.47 -0.47
CA ILE A 369 -23.73 -10.62 0.23
C ILE A 369 -24.58 -9.85 -0.78
N LEU A 370 -23.95 -9.24 -1.79
CA LEU A 370 -24.66 -8.53 -2.85
C LEU A 370 -25.59 -9.45 -3.63
N LEU A 371 -25.09 -10.60 -4.09
CA LEU A 371 -25.86 -11.53 -4.93
C LEU A 371 -26.96 -12.24 -4.14
N ASP A 372 -26.81 -12.42 -2.83
CA ASP A 372 -27.88 -12.92 -1.97
C ASP A 372 -29.06 -11.95 -1.92
N ASP A 373 -28.83 -10.63 -1.85
CA ASP A 373 -29.90 -9.64 -1.93
C ASP A 373 -30.60 -9.69 -3.31
N VAL A 374 -29.87 -9.94 -4.41
CA VAL A 374 -30.43 -10.14 -5.76
C VAL A 374 -31.28 -11.42 -5.84
N MET A 375 -30.80 -12.51 -5.24
CA MET A 375 -31.52 -13.79 -5.15
C MET A 375 -32.79 -13.66 -4.32
N GLN A 376 -32.76 -12.91 -3.21
CA GLN A 376 -33.94 -12.61 -2.40
C GLN A 376 -34.98 -11.79 -3.18
N ALA A 377 -34.54 -10.91 -4.07
CA ALA A 377 -35.39 -10.21 -5.03
C ALA A 377 -35.90 -11.11 -6.19
N LYS A 378 -35.56 -12.41 -6.20
CA LYS A 378 -35.91 -13.41 -7.22
C LYS A 378 -35.40 -13.05 -8.63
N GLN A 379 -34.33 -12.26 -8.71
CA GLN A 379 -33.72 -11.86 -9.98
C GLN A 379 -32.57 -12.79 -10.41
N LEU A 380 -32.15 -13.71 -9.54
CA LEU A 380 -31.06 -14.63 -9.79
C LEU A 380 -31.32 -15.95 -9.08
N THR A 381 -31.05 -17.08 -9.74
CA THR A 381 -31.05 -18.40 -9.09
C THR A 381 -29.66 -18.74 -8.52
N LEU A 382 -29.59 -19.72 -7.60
CA LEU A 382 -28.31 -20.17 -7.03
C LEU A 382 -27.33 -20.66 -8.12
N ALA A 383 -27.83 -21.38 -9.12
CA ALA A 383 -27.03 -21.89 -10.22
C ALA A 383 -26.43 -20.75 -11.08
N GLU A 384 -27.24 -19.74 -11.39
CA GLU A 384 -26.78 -18.56 -12.13
C GLU A 384 -25.80 -17.72 -11.31
N ARG A 385 -26.03 -17.58 -9.99
CA ARG A 385 -25.12 -16.92 -9.06
C ARG A 385 -23.74 -17.56 -9.05
N ASN A 386 -23.68 -18.88 -8.95
CA ASN A 386 -22.40 -19.61 -8.95
C ASN A 386 -21.68 -19.52 -10.29
N LYS A 387 -22.43 -19.54 -11.40
CA LYS A 387 -21.86 -19.31 -12.74
C LYS A 387 -21.31 -17.90 -12.89
N LEU A 388 -21.99 -16.89 -12.34
CA LEU A 388 -21.54 -15.50 -12.34
C LEU A 388 -20.27 -15.33 -11.49
N LEU A 389 -20.23 -15.89 -10.28
CA LEU A 389 -19.03 -15.89 -9.43
C LEU A 389 -17.80 -16.42 -10.18
N GLY A 390 -17.91 -17.59 -10.81
CA GLY A 390 -16.82 -18.19 -11.58
C GLY A 390 -16.37 -17.37 -12.80
N ARG A 391 -17.27 -16.60 -13.43
CA ARG A 391 -16.90 -15.68 -14.53
C ARG A 391 -16.09 -14.47 -14.06
N MET A 392 -16.21 -14.09 -12.78
CA MET A 392 -15.54 -12.91 -12.23
C MET A 392 -14.14 -13.21 -11.67
N THR A 393 -13.68 -14.46 -11.68
CA THR A 393 -12.39 -14.89 -11.12
C THR A 393 -11.21 -14.03 -11.56
N ASP A 394 -11.08 -13.75 -12.86
CA ASP A 394 -9.98 -12.94 -13.39
C ASP A 394 -10.08 -11.46 -13.00
N ASP A 395 -11.29 -10.92 -12.88
CA ASP A 395 -11.50 -9.53 -12.46
C ASP A 395 -11.20 -9.35 -10.97
N VAL A 396 -11.63 -10.30 -10.13
CA VAL A 396 -11.23 -10.35 -8.71
C VAL A 396 -9.71 -10.48 -8.60
N ALA A 397 -9.07 -11.35 -9.38
CA ALA A 397 -7.62 -11.47 -9.40
C ALA A 397 -6.92 -10.14 -9.77
N LYS A 398 -7.47 -9.35 -10.71
CA LYS A 398 -6.93 -8.03 -11.06
C LYS A 398 -7.09 -7.03 -9.91
N HIS A 399 -8.20 -7.07 -9.18
CA HIS A 399 -8.45 -6.17 -8.06
C HIS A 399 -7.46 -6.43 -6.92
N VAL A 400 -7.29 -7.69 -6.52
CA VAL A 400 -6.39 -8.02 -5.39
C VAL A 400 -4.91 -7.80 -5.74
N LEU A 401 -4.49 -8.17 -6.96
CA LEU A 401 -3.11 -7.93 -7.39
C LEU A 401 -2.81 -6.43 -7.56
N ARG A 402 -3.84 -5.62 -7.83
CA ARG A 402 -3.70 -4.16 -7.83
C ARG A 402 -3.29 -3.67 -6.45
N ASP A 403 -3.87 -4.21 -5.38
CA ASP A 403 -3.51 -3.79 -4.02
C ASP A 403 -2.12 -4.27 -3.62
N ASN A 404 -1.69 -5.48 -3.97
CA ASN A 404 -0.30 -5.92 -3.80
C ASN A 404 0.69 -4.98 -4.53
N TYR A 405 0.38 -4.61 -5.77
CA TYR A 405 1.22 -3.69 -6.54
C TYR A 405 1.33 -2.31 -5.86
N LEU A 406 0.22 -1.77 -5.36
CA LEU A 406 0.16 -0.44 -4.78
C LEU A 406 0.80 -0.37 -3.39
N GLN A 407 0.60 -1.37 -2.55
CA GLN A 407 1.24 -1.43 -1.23
C GLN A 407 2.76 -1.50 -1.35
N THR A 408 3.26 -2.36 -2.25
CA THR A 408 4.71 -2.49 -2.48
C THR A 408 5.31 -1.22 -3.11
N LEU A 409 4.55 -0.49 -3.94
CA LEU A 409 4.93 0.83 -4.45
C LEU A 409 5.05 1.84 -3.31
N ALA A 410 4.06 1.92 -2.42
CA ALA A 410 4.05 2.87 -1.31
C ALA A 410 5.30 2.70 -0.42
N LEU A 411 5.70 1.45 -0.15
CA LEU A 411 6.92 1.14 0.59
C LEU A 411 8.19 1.58 -0.15
N SER A 412 8.25 1.43 -1.48
CA SER A 412 9.38 1.91 -2.28
C SER A 412 9.51 3.44 -2.26
N LEU A 413 8.38 4.16 -2.38
CA LEU A 413 8.36 5.62 -2.36
C LEU A 413 8.70 6.19 -0.97
N ALA A 414 8.34 5.46 0.09
CA ALA A 414 8.74 5.80 1.46
C ALA A 414 10.24 5.54 1.68
N GLN A 415 10.76 4.39 1.22
CA GLN A 415 12.16 4.04 1.34
C GLN A 415 13.07 4.98 0.52
N SER A 416 12.68 5.38 -0.68
CA SER A 416 13.48 6.30 -1.51
C SER A 416 13.59 7.71 -0.92
N ARG A 417 12.73 8.03 0.06
CA ARG A 417 12.72 9.30 0.82
C ARG A 417 13.00 9.06 2.31
N ALA A 418 13.74 8.01 2.65
CA ALA A 418 13.94 7.53 4.02
C ALA A 418 14.33 8.64 5.00
N SER A 419 15.36 9.44 4.67
CA SER A 419 15.85 10.54 5.52
C SER A 419 14.86 11.70 5.63
N GLU A 420 14.25 12.09 4.50
CA GLU A 420 13.23 13.16 4.44
C GLU A 420 12.03 12.84 5.35
N LEU A 421 11.58 11.58 5.33
CA LEU A 421 10.34 11.15 5.99
C LEU A 421 10.53 10.64 7.42
N LEU A 422 11.74 10.30 7.86
CA LEU A 422 11.98 9.74 9.19
C LEU A 422 11.40 10.62 10.33
N PRO A 423 11.51 11.96 10.33
CA PRO A 423 10.89 12.80 11.35
C PRO A 423 9.36 12.67 11.38
N LEU A 424 8.72 12.60 10.21
CA LEU A 424 7.27 12.42 10.10
C LEU A 424 6.84 11.03 10.57
N HIS A 425 7.63 10.00 10.27
CA HIS A 425 7.38 8.63 10.74
C HIS A 425 7.53 8.53 12.26
N ALA A 426 8.53 9.18 12.87
CA ALA A 426 8.71 9.23 14.31
C ALA A 426 7.52 9.89 15.02
N ARG A 427 7.00 10.99 14.46
CA ARG A 427 5.77 11.63 14.95
C ARG A 427 4.56 10.72 14.84
N LEU A 428 4.41 10.02 13.71
CA LEU A 428 3.32 9.06 13.51
C LEU A 428 3.37 7.92 14.53
N ILE A 429 4.55 7.34 14.79
CA ILE A 429 4.73 6.31 15.83
C ILE A 429 4.25 6.86 17.18
N THR A 430 4.73 8.04 17.57
CA THR A 430 4.36 8.67 18.85
C THR A 430 2.85 8.93 18.95
N GLN A 431 2.20 9.39 17.87
CA GLN A 431 0.76 9.61 17.87
C GLN A 431 -0.04 8.32 17.99
N LEU A 432 0.37 7.26 17.29
CA LEU A 432 -0.28 5.95 17.35
C LEU A 432 -0.15 5.31 18.74
N GLU A 433 1.00 5.49 19.41
CA GLU A 433 1.20 5.05 20.80
C GLU A 433 0.32 5.83 21.78
N ARG A 434 0.24 7.17 21.64
CA ARG A 434 -0.65 8.00 22.46
C ARG A 434 -2.12 7.62 22.28
N ALA A 435 -2.50 7.18 21.09
CA ALA A 435 -3.84 6.67 20.80
C ALA A 435 -4.08 5.23 21.30
N GLY A 436 -3.07 4.57 21.88
CA GLY A 436 -3.15 3.18 22.33
C GLY A 436 -3.24 2.16 21.20
N LEU A 437 -2.95 2.56 19.96
CA LEU A 437 -3.05 1.70 18.78
C LEU A 437 -1.76 0.93 18.51
N LEU A 438 -0.60 1.48 18.86
CA LEU A 438 0.72 0.92 18.59
C LEU A 438 1.51 0.70 19.88
N ASN A 439 2.32 -0.35 19.90
CA ASN A 439 3.40 -0.52 20.87
C ASN A 439 4.69 -0.81 20.09
N ARG A 440 5.62 0.16 20.05
CA ARG A 440 6.82 0.05 19.20
C ARG A 440 7.74 -1.12 19.59
N GLY A 441 7.80 -1.47 20.88
CA GLY A 441 8.63 -2.58 21.37
C GLY A 441 8.13 -3.95 20.90
N VAL A 442 6.81 -4.16 20.86
CA VAL A 442 6.19 -5.41 20.34
C VAL A 442 6.40 -5.55 18.83
N GLU A 443 6.36 -4.43 18.11
CA GLU A 443 6.48 -4.39 16.66
C GLU A 443 7.92 -4.27 16.14
N ALA A 444 8.90 -4.25 17.06
CA ALA A 444 10.32 -4.02 16.76
C ALA A 444 10.57 -2.74 15.93
N LEU A 445 9.84 -1.67 16.24
CA LEU A 445 10.08 -0.33 15.71
C LEU A 445 11.12 0.41 16.59
N PRO A 446 11.93 1.32 16.02
CA PRO A 446 13.01 1.97 16.74
C PRO A 446 12.50 2.89 17.86
N ASP A 447 13.25 2.97 18.95
CA ASP A 447 13.05 3.96 19.99
C ASP A 447 13.54 5.35 19.56
N ASP A 448 13.38 6.34 20.43
CA ASP A 448 13.72 7.73 20.10
C ASP A 448 15.23 7.93 19.93
N GLU A 449 16.07 7.19 20.66
CA GLU A 449 17.54 7.25 20.54
C GLU A 449 17.98 6.70 19.18
N GLU A 450 17.49 5.53 18.81
CA GLU A 450 17.77 4.91 17.51
C GLU A 450 17.26 5.77 16.34
N ILE A 451 16.11 6.44 16.50
CA ILE A 451 15.62 7.40 15.50
C ILE A 451 16.60 8.57 15.32
N GLN A 452 17.14 9.14 16.40
CA GLN A 452 18.13 10.23 16.29
C GLN A 452 19.43 9.77 15.64
N ASP A 453 19.90 8.56 15.97
CA ASP A 453 21.08 7.97 15.34
C ASP A 453 20.90 7.80 13.83
N ARG A 454 19.74 7.26 13.43
CA ARG A 454 19.40 7.10 12.00
C ARG A 454 19.31 8.46 11.30
N LEU A 455 18.74 9.48 11.93
CA LEU A 455 18.69 10.84 11.36
C LEU A 455 20.09 11.41 11.12
N ARG A 456 21.00 11.28 12.09
CA ARG A 456 22.40 11.72 11.97
C ARG A 456 23.15 10.98 10.85
N ALA A 457 22.83 9.70 10.65
CA ALA A 457 23.38 8.89 9.57
C ALA A 457 22.70 9.10 8.20
N GLY A 458 21.70 9.98 8.09
CA GLY A 458 20.92 10.17 6.86
C GLY A 458 20.07 8.95 6.47
N GLY A 459 19.74 8.09 7.43
CA GLY A 459 18.92 6.89 7.25
C GLY A 459 17.44 7.10 7.52
N GLY A 460 16.68 6.00 7.51
CA GLY A 460 15.25 5.99 7.81
C GLY A 460 14.78 4.63 8.31
N LEU A 461 13.46 4.41 8.25
CA LEU A 461 12.88 3.09 8.50
C LEU A 461 13.15 2.16 7.30
N THR A 462 13.43 0.90 7.60
CA THR A 462 13.53 -0.19 6.64
C THR A 462 12.14 -0.58 6.11
N ARG A 463 12.06 -1.31 4.98
CA ARG A 463 10.77 -1.73 4.42
C ARG A 463 9.92 -2.58 5.38
N PRO A 464 10.47 -3.52 6.17
CA PRO A 464 9.69 -4.24 7.18
C PRO A 464 9.11 -3.33 8.27
N GLU A 465 9.86 -2.31 8.72
CA GLU A 465 9.36 -1.31 9.68
C GLU A 465 8.27 -0.42 9.05
N LEU A 466 8.48 0.01 7.81
CA LEU A 466 7.51 0.79 7.04
C LEU A 466 6.22 0.01 6.78
N ALA A 467 6.30 -1.30 6.53
CA ALA A 467 5.14 -2.16 6.33
C ALA A 467 4.26 -2.23 7.58
N VAL A 468 4.89 -2.38 8.76
CA VAL A 468 4.18 -2.35 10.04
C VAL A 468 3.56 -0.98 10.28
N LEU A 469 4.33 0.10 10.15
CA LEU A 469 3.83 1.45 10.38
C LEU A 469 2.69 1.82 9.41
N MET A 470 2.77 1.38 8.15
CA MET A 470 1.71 1.56 7.16
C MET A 470 0.41 0.86 7.57
N ALA A 471 0.48 -0.34 8.13
CA ALA A 471 -0.71 -1.05 8.62
C ALA A 471 -1.39 -0.28 9.76
N TYR A 472 -0.63 0.17 10.76
CA TYR A 472 -1.19 0.97 11.85
C TYR A 472 -1.73 2.33 11.40
N ALA A 473 -1.09 2.97 10.42
CA ALA A 473 -1.61 4.19 9.79
C ALA A 473 -2.98 3.93 9.13
N LYS A 474 -3.13 2.82 8.40
CA LYS A 474 -4.41 2.41 7.79
C LYS A 474 -5.48 2.13 8.86
N ILE A 475 -5.14 1.44 9.95
CA ILE A 475 -6.09 1.16 11.05
C ILE A 475 -6.64 2.46 11.64
N ALA A 476 -5.75 3.40 11.98
CA ALA A 476 -6.15 4.68 12.55
C ALA A 476 -7.06 5.47 11.60
N LEU A 477 -6.67 5.56 10.32
CA LEU A 477 -7.44 6.27 9.29
C LEU A 477 -8.80 5.63 9.02
N TYR A 478 -8.84 4.31 8.88
CA TYR A 478 -10.07 3.56 8.64
C TYR A 478 -11.09 3.82 9.77
N ASN A 479 -10.64 3.76 11.03
CA ASN A 479 -11.52 3.99 12.18
C ASN A 479 -12.11 5.41 12.18
N GLU A 480 -11.29 6.44 11.94
CA GLU A 480 -11.78 7.83 11.89
C GLU A 480 -12.71 8.08 10.69
N VAL A 481 -12.43 7.47 9.53
CA VAL A 481 -13.30 7.59 8.34
C VAL A 481 -14.62 6.87 8.56
N LEU A 482 -14.61 5.64 9.04
CA LEU A 482 -15.81 4.83 9.25
C LEU A 482 -16.75 5.46 10.29
N ALA A 483 -16.20 6.11 11.32
CA ALA A 483 -16.96 6.81 12.35
C ALA A 483 -17.59 8.14 11.90
N SER A 484 -17.26 8.62 10.68
CA SER A 484 -17.74 9.91 10.15
C SER A 484 -18.91 9.76 9.17
N ASP A 485 -19.36 10.88 8.61
CA ASP A 485 -20.32 10.99 7.50
C ASP A 485 -19.66 10.90 6.10
N LEU A 486 -18.33 10.79 6.04
CA LEU A 486 -17.61 10.73 4.77
C LEU A 486 -18.04 9.55 3.89
N PRO A 487 -18.29 8.33 4.42
CA PRO A 487 -18.73 7.23 3.57
C PRO A 487 -20.04 7.51 2.82
N GLU A 488 -20.91 8.40 3.30
CA GLU A 488 -22.14 8.82 2.63
C GLU A 488 -21.90 9.81 1.49
N ASN A 489 -20.71 10.40 1.39
CA ASN A 489 -20.42 11.43 0.39
C ASN A 489 -20.58 10.89 -1.05
N PRO A 490 -21.43 11.51 -1.89
CA PRO A 490 -21.63 11.10 -3.28
C PRO A 490 -20.34 11.04 -4.12
N SER A 491 -19.30 11.81 -3.78
CA SER A 491 -18.03 11.78 -4.52
C SER A 491 -17.26 10.45 -4.35
N LEU A 492 -17.57 9.67 -3.32
CA LEU A 492 -17.03 8.31 -3.12
C LEU A 492 -17.87 7.23 -3.81
N GLU A 493 -18.95 7.65 -4.48
CA GLU A 493 -19.72 6.93 -5.49
C GLU A 493 -18.92 5.91 -6.28
N GLY A 494 -18.08 6.46 -7.16
CA GLY A 494 -17.29 5.66 -8.08
C GLY A 494 -16.24 4.78 -7.40
N ASP A 495 -15.86 5.06 -6.16
CA ASP A 495 -14.93 4.20 -5.40
C ASP A 495 -15.63 2.93 -4.89
N LEU A 496 -16.91 3.03 -4.47
CA LEU A 496 -17.74 1.87 -4.16
C LEU A 496 -17.88 0.93 -5.37
N PHE A 497 -18.21 1.48 -6.55
CA PHE A 497 -18.35 0.68 -7.77
C PHE A 497 -17.05 0.01 -8.20
N ARG A 498 -15.91 0.69 -8.03
CA ARG A 498 -14.58 0.14 -8.38
C ARG A 498 -14.16 -1.05 -7.52
N TYR A 499 -14.74 -1.21 -6.33
CA TYR A 499 -14.52 -2.40 -5.51
C TYR A 499 -15.10 -3.66 -6.17
N PHE A 500 -16.31 -3.56 -6.75
CA PHE A 500 -16.98 -4.70 -7.37
C PHE A 500 -16.48 -4.96 -8.81
N PRO A 501 -16.41 -6.23 -9.26
CA PRO A 501 -16.14 -6.56 -10.66
C PRO A 501 -17.11 -5.88 -11.63
N VAL A 502 -16.63 -5.57 -12.84
CA VAL A 502 -17.41 -4.83 -13.85
C VAL A 502 -18.71 -5.54 -14.22
N ALA A 503 -18.71 -6.88 -14.19
CA ALA A 503 -19.90 -7.70 -14.42
C ALA A 503 -21.06 -7.41 -13.44
N LEU A 504 -20.78 -6.77 -12.30
CA LEU A 504 -21.79 -6.40 -11.31
C LEU A 504 -22.29 -4.95 -11.41
N HIS A 505 -21.70 -4.12 -12.28
CA HIS A 505 -21.97 -2.67 -12.33
C HIS A 505 -23.38 -2.37 -12.82
N GLU A 506 -23.55 -2.19 -14.13
CA GLU A 506 -24.85 -1.84 -14.73
C GLU A 506 -25.98 -2.84 -14.35
N PRO A 507 -25.76 -4.17 -14.34
CA PRO A 507 -26.85 -5.12 -14.05
C PRO A 507 -27.37 -5.07 -12.61
N TYR A 508 -26.54 -4.67 -11.64
CA TYR A 508 -26.88 -4.72 -10.21
C TYR A 508 -26.59 -3.40 -9.49
N GLU A 509 -26.62 -2.28 -10.22
CA GLU A 509 -26.28 -0.95 -9.71
C GLU A 509 -27.04 -0.59 -8.43
N ALA A 510 -28.36 -0.83 -8.42
CA ALA A 510 -29.22 -0.56 -7.27
C ALA A 510 -28.84 -1.38 -6.02
N PHE A 511 -28.34 -2.60 -6.21
CA PHE A 511 -27.88 -3.47 -5.13
C PHE A 511 -26.51 -3.05 -4.61
N ILE A 512 -25.59 -2.61 -5.48
CA ILE A 512 -24.31 -2.01 -5.06
C ILE A 512 -24.55 -0.79 -4.17
N ARG A 513 -25.42 0.13 -4.61
CA ARG A 513 -25.73 1.37 -3.86
C ARG A 513 -26.35 1.11 -2.48
N LYS A 514 -27.06 -0.02 -2.32
CA LYS A 514 -27.69 -0.45 -1.07
C LYS A 514 -26.89 -1.51 -0.32
N HIS A 515 -25.66 -1.80 -0.76
CA HIS A 515 -24.85 -2.86 -0.17
C HIS A 515 -24.70 -2.67 1.35
N ARG A 516 -24.92 -3.74 2.12
CA ARG A 516 -24.99 -3.67 3.59
C ARG A 516 -23.69 -3.19 4.24
N LEU A 517 -22.56 -3.49 3.60
CA LEU A 517 -21.23 -3.03 4.03
C LEU A 517 -20.70 -1.85 3.19
N ARG A 518 -21.60 -1.07 2.58
CA ARG A 518 -21.22 0.09 1.75
C ARG A 518 -20.27 1.03 2.50
N ARG A 519 -20.55 1.33 3.78
CA ARG A 519 -19.74 2.25 4.59
C ARG A 519 -18.32 1.70 4.78
N GLU A 520 -18.21 0.44 5.14
CA GLU A 520 -16.94 -0.23 5.41
C GLU A 520 -16.13 -0.42 4.13
N ILE A 521 -16.76 -0.75 2.98
CA ILE A 521 -16.10 -0.81 1.67
C ILE A 521 -15.51 0.54 1.28
N ILE A 522 -16.31 1.62 1.39
CA ILE A 522 -15.85 2.97 1.03
C ILE A 522 -14.70 3.41 1.96
N ALA A 523 -14.84 3.21 3.27
CA ALA A 523 -13.80 3.56 4.24
C ALA A 523 -12.48 2.84 3.96
N THR A 524 -12.55 1.54 3.65
CA THR A 524 -11.39 0.70 3.29
C THR A 524 -10.73 1.20 2.01
N PHE A 525 -11.52 1.40 0.94
CA PHE A 525 -11.01 1.78 -0.36
C PHE A 525 -10.39 3.20 -0.34
N ALA A 526 -11.04 4.15 0.33
CA ALA A 526 -10.53 5.51 0.48
C ALA A 526 -9.23 5.54 1.32
N THR A 527 -9.18 4.77 2.41
CA THR A 527 -7.98 4.64 3.25
C THR A 527 -6.81 4.04 2.49
N ASN A 528 -7.03 2.92 1.78
CA ASN A 528 -6.02 2.30 0.94
C ASN A 528 -5.55 3.27 -0.16
N SER A 529 -6.46 3.97 -0.85
CA SER A 529 -6.09 4.92 -1.89
C SER A 529 -5.20 6.05 -1.35
N LEU A 530 -5.58 6.65 -0.22
CA LEU A 530 -4.81 7.74 0.40
C LEU A 530 -3.43 7.26 0.84
N VAL A 531 -3.35 6.17 1.60
CA VAL A 531 -2.06 5.67 2.13
C VAL A 531 -1.15 5.20 1.00
N ASN A 532 -1.68 4.46 0.01
CA ASN A 532 -0.87 3.91 -1.07
C ASN A 532 -0.38 4.99 -2.06
N ARG A 533 -1.04 6.15 -2.14
CA ARG A 533 -0.69 7.24 -3.10
C ARG A 533 -0.11 8.49 -2.47
N GLY A 534 -0.65 8.92 -1.33
CA GLY A 534 -0.18 10.06 -0.57
C GLY A 534 0.92 9.71 0.43
N GLY A 535 1.01 8.44 0.84
CA GLY A 535 1.99 7.96 1.81
C GLY A 535 1.44 7.89 3.24
N LEU A 536 2.11 7.11 4.07
CA LEU A 536 1.67 6.80 5.44
C LEU A 536 1.66 8.01 6.39
N HIS A 537 2.43 9.06 6.08
CA HIS A 537 2.50 10.30 6.86
C HIS A 537 1.51 11.39 6.38
N PHE A 538 0.77 11.16 5.29
CA PHE A 538 -0.02 12.21 4.64
C PHE A 538 -1.04 12.84 5.60
N ALA A 539 -1.80 12.01 6.32
CA ALA A 539 -2.88 12.51 7.15
C ALA A 539 -2.38 13.25 8.41
N ILE A 540 -1.34 12.74 9.07
CA ILE A 540 -0.72 13.43 10.21
C ILE A 540 -0.14 14.77 9.77
N MET A 541 0.57 14.82 8.63
CA MET A 541 1.11 16.06 8.08
C MET A 541 0.00 17.08 7.81
N MET A 542 -1.08 16.66 7.13
CA MET A 542 -2.21 17.56 6.82
C MET A 542 -2.94 18.04 8.08
N LYS A 543 -3.08 17.17 9.08
CA LYS A 543 -3.69 17.53 10.37
C LYS A 543 -2.86 18.58 11.11
N GLU A 544 -1.54 18.42 11.14
CA GLU A 544 -0.61 19.39 11.75
C GLU A 544 -0.67 20.75 11.03
N LYS A 545 -0.66 20.74 9.70
CA LYS A 545 -0.67 21.97 8.90
C LYS A 545 -1.99 22.75 8.95
N THR A 546 -3.12 22.04 8.94
CA THR A 546 -4.45 22.65 8.70
C THR A 546 -5.38 22.59 9.90
N GLY A 547 -5.06 21.80 10.92
CA GLY A 547 -5.93 21.53 12.06
C GLY A 547 -7.22 20.77 11.71
N LYS A 548 -7.36 20.27 10.47
CA LYS A 548 -8.59 19.61 10.01
C LYS A 548 -8.64 18.14 10.44
N PRO A 549 -9.84 17.59 10.69
CA PRO A 549 -10.00 16.19 11.07
C PRO A 549 -9.79 15.26 9.86
N VAL A 550 -9.44 13.98 10.12
CA VAL A 550 -9.11 12.98 9.10
C VAL A 550 -10.18 12.86 7.99
N PRO A 551 -11.50 12.83 8.27
CA PRO A 551 -12.50 12.75 7.21
C PRO A 551 -12.41 13.91 6.20
N LYS A 552 -12.11 15.13 6.65
CA LYS A 552 -11.93 16.27 5.74
C LYS A 552 -10.64 16.14 4.93
N ILE A 553 -9.57 15.61 5.52
CA ILE A 553 -8.29 15.35 4.84
C ILE A 553 -8.46 14.31 3.73
N VAL A 554 -9.16 13.20 4.03
CA VAL A 554 -9.45 12.16 3.03
C VAL A 554 -10.32 12.73 1.90
N ASN A 555 -11.32 13.56 2.23
CA ASN A 555 -12.15 14.22 1.22
C ASN A 555 -11.35 15.18 0.33
N ALA A 556 -10.42 15.95 0.90
CA ALA A 556 -9.53 16.84 0.13
C ALA A 556 -8.64 16.04 -0.83
N TYR A 557 -8.09 14.90 -0.37
CA TYR A 557 -7.35 13.98 -1.22
C TYR A 557 -8.20 13.45 -2.39
N VAL A 558 -9.46 13.07 -2.13
CA VAL A 558 -10.40 12.58 -3.15
C VAL A 558 -10.70 13.66 -4.20
N VAL A 559 -11.01 14.88 -3.76
CA VAL A 559 -11.23 16.04 -4.65
C VAL A 559 -10.00 16.27 -5.51
N THR A 560 -8.81 16.34 -4.92
CA THR A 560 -7.55 16.50 -5.66
C THR A 560 -7.34 15.37 -6.67
N ARG A 561 -7.51 14.11 -6.27
CA ARG A 561 -7.36 12.95 -7.16
C ARG A 561 -8.24 13.07 -8.40
N ASP A 562 -9.48 13.51 -8.21
CA ASP A 562 -10.49 13.52 -9.26
C ASP A 562 -10.40 14.78 -10.12
N VAL A 563 -10.19 15.97 -9.55
CA VAL A 563 -9.98 17.23 -10.28
C VAL A 563 -8.85 17.10 -11.30
N TYR A 564 -7.74 16.47 -10.91
CA TYR A 564 -6.56 16.34 -11.76
C TYR A 564 -6.54 15.07 -12.61
N GLY A 565 -7.57 14.22 -12.54
CA GLY A 565 -7.64 12.98 -13.33
C GLY A 565 -6.43 12.05 -13.08
N LEU A 566 -6.03 11.87 -11.82
CA LEU A 566 -4.76 11.20 -11.49
C LEU A 566 -4.74 9.70 -11.79
N ARG A 567 -5.90 9.05 -11.84
CA ARG A 567 -6.00 7.60 -12.09
C ARG A 567 -5.41 7.18 -13.45
N PRO A 568 -5.79 7.80 -14.59
CA PRO A 568 -5.13 7.58 -15.88
C PRO A 568 -3.61 7.81 -15.85
N LEU A 569 -3.16 8.90 -15.22
CA LEU A 569 -1.74 9.25 -15.20
C LEU A 569 -0.91 8.26 -14.38
N TRP A 570 -1.39 7.85 -13.21
CA TRP A 570 -0.78 6.77 -12.45
C TRP A 570 -0.65 5.51 -13.29
N ARG A 571 -1.71 5.08 -13.98
CA ARG A 571 -1.65 3.90 -14.86
C ARG A 571 -0.63 4.06 -16.00
N ALA A 572 -0.46 5.27 -16.54
CA ALA A 572 0.53 5.54 -17.57
C ALA A 572 1.97 5.40 -17.03
N VAL A 573 2.23 5.90 -15.82
CA VAL A 573 3.54 5.74 -15.14
C VAL A 573 3.80 4.28 -14.78
N GLU A 574 2.78 3.54 -14.31
CA GLU A 574 2.89 2.12 -13.94
C GLU A 574 3.22 1.23 -15.14
N LYS A 575 2.78 1.60 -16.35
CA LYS A 575 3.13 0.89 -17.60
C LYS A 575 4.62 0.99 -17.96
N LEU A 576 5.39 1.85 -17.30
CA LEU A 576 6.84 1.98 -17.49
C LEU A 576 7.65 0.91 -16.75
N ASP A 577 7.00 -0.01 -16.03
CA ASP A 577 7.63 -1.14 -15.37
C ASP A 577 8.57 -1.93 -16.32
N ASN A 578 9.85 -2.03 -15.95
CA ASN A 578 10.93 -2.66 -16.75
C ASN A 578 11.23 -1.99 -18.10
N THR A 579 10.63 -0.82 -18.38
CA THR A 579 10.91 0.01 -19.56
C THR A 579 11.91 1.11 -19.22
N VAL A 580 11.79 1.69 -18.02
CA VAL A 580 12.68 2.74 -17.50
C VAL A 580 13.32 2.30 -16.16
N PRO A 581 14.44 2.90 -15.74
CA PRO A 581 14.99 2.65 -14.40
C PRO A 581 13.97 2.93 -13.30
N ALA A 582 13.92 2.06 -12.27
CA ALA A 582 12.92 2.18 -11.20
C ALA A 582 13.00 3.51 -10.44
N GLU A 583 14.21 4.07 -10.27
CA GLU A 583 14.42 5.37 -9.62
C GLU A 583 13.76 6.51 -10.40
N VAL A 584 13.85 6.49 -11.72
CA VAL A 584 13.19 7.48 -12.60
C VAL A 584 11.67 7.36 -12.45
N GLN A 585 11.13 6.15 -12.45
CA GLN A 585 9.69 5.91 -12.23
C GLN A 585 9.23 6.41 -10.85
N ASN A 586 10.03 6.18 -9.81
CA ASN A 586 9.75 6.64 -8.44
C ASN A 586 9.74 8.17 -8.35
N ASP A 587 10.65 8.88 -9.04
CA ASP A 587 10.64 10.36 -9.12
C ASP A 587 9.32 10.88 -9.71
N LEU A 588 8.78 10.23 -10.74
CA LEU A 588 7.47 10.59 -11.30
C LEU A 588 6.35 10.49 -10.25
N PHE A 589 6.28 9.38 -9.51
CA PHE A 589 5.28 9.23 -8.44
C PHE A 589 5.45 10.24 -7.30
N ILE A 590 6.69 10.54 -6.90
CA ILE A 590 6.99 11.54 -5.87
C ILE A 590 6.49 12.93 -6.30
N ARG A 591 6.65 13.29 -7.58
CA ARG A 591 6.13 14.56 -8.11
C ARG A 591 4.62 14.63 -8.09
N ILE A 592 3.95 13.53 -8.44
CA ILE A 592 2.50 13.43 -8.31
C ILE A 592 2.09 13.60 -6.84
N GLY A 593 2.79 12.95 -5.91
CA GLY A 593 2.58 13.08 -4.46
C GLY A 593 2.70 14.52 -3.97
N LYS A 594 3.76 15.23 -4.35
CA LYS A 594 3.97 16.66 -3.97
C LYS A 594 2.85 17.57 -4.49
N MET A 595 2.34 17.32 -5.69
CA MET A 595 1.18 18.07 -6.22
C MET A 595 -0.08 17.75 -5.39
N ILE A 596 -0.29 16.49 -5.03
CA ILE A 596 -1.42 16.07 -4.19
C ILE A 596 -1.36 16.77 -2.83
N GLU A 597 -0.20 16.75 -2.17
CA GLU A 597 0.01 17.40 -0.88
C GLU A 597 -0.36 18.88 -0.95
N ARG A 598 0.22 19.62 -1.90
CA ARG A 598 -0.02 21.06 -2.06
C ARG A 598 -1.48 21.41 -2.30
N THR A 599 -2.14 20.68 -3.18
CA THR A 599 -3.53 20.98 -3.59
C THR A 599 -4.54 20.54 -2.53
N ALA A 600 -4.32 19.40 -1.88
CA ALA A 600 -5.16 18.96 -0.77
C ALA A 600 -5.08 19.95 0.40
N GLU A 601 -3.88 20.41 0.74
CA GLU A 601 -3.66 21.46 1.73
C GLU A 601 -4.42 22.75 1.36
N TRP A 602 -4.33 23.17 0.09
CA TRP A 602 -5.07 24.35 -0.37
C TRP A 602 -6.58 24.21 -0.18
N TYR A 603 -7.16 23.07 -0.57
CA TYR A 603 -8.59 22.81 -0.42
C TYR A 603 -9.03 22.80 1.05
N LEU A 604 -8.21 22.22 1.93
CA LEU A 604 -8.48 22.21 3.37
C LEU A 604 -8.50 23.61 3.99
N SER A 605 -7.64 24.50 3.50
CA SER A 605 -7.47 25.86 4.05
C SER A 605 -8.46 26.88 3.46
N HIS A 606 -8.88 26.72 2.20
CA HIS A 606 -9.61 27.77 1.48
C HIS A 606 -11.02 27.40 1.03
N THR A 607 -11.44 26.15 1.18
CA THR A 607 -12.73 25.67 0.65
C THR A 607 -13.54 24.91 1.71
N ARG A 608 -14.86 25.09 1.68
CA ARG A 608 -15.78 24.21 2.42
C ARG A 608 -16.02 22.94 1.62
N LEU A 609 -15.51 21.82 2.10
CA LEU A 609 -15.66 20.51 1.48
C LEU A 609 -17.01 19.87 1.88
N GLU A 610 -18.09 20.48 1.41
CA GLU A 610 -19.48 20.06 1.64
C GLU A 610 -20.13 19.52 0.35
N ASN A 611 -20.11 20.28 -0.75
CA ASN A 611 -20.56 19.82 -2.08
C ASN A 611 -19.35 19.50 -2.99
N THR A 612 -18.70 18.36 -2.72
CA THR A 612 -17.45 17.99 -3.42
C THR A 612 -17.65 17.54 -4.86
N ALA A 613 -18.84 17.06 -5.24
CA ALA A 613 -19.12 16.65 -6.61
C ALA A 613 -19.11 17.85 -7.57
N GLU A 614 -19.88 18.90 -7.27
CA GLU A 614 -19.93 20.12 -8.08
C GLU A 614 -18.58 20.84 -8.09
N LEU A 615 -17.92 20.94 -6.93
CA LEU A 615 -16.57 21.50 -6.81
C LEU A 615 -15.59 20.77 -7.73
N THR A 616 -15.61 19.42 -7.70
CA THR A 616 -14.72 18.59 -8.51
C THR A 616 -14.95 18.81 -10.00
N GLU A 617 -16.21 18.86 -10.45
CA GLU A 617 -16.53 19.05 -11.86
C GLU A 617 -16.06 20.42 -12.36
N LYS A 618 -16.41 21.49 -11.64
CA LYS A 618 -16.00 22.85 -11.99
C LYS A 618 -14.48 23.01 -12.02
N HIS A 619 -13.79 22.51 -10.99
CA HIS A 619 -12.35 22.63 -10.89
C HIS A 619 -11.62 21.75 -11.92
N ARG A 620 -12.17 20.57 -12.25
CA ARG A 620 -11.64 19.71 -13.33
C ARG A 620 -11.70 20.44 -14.67
N ALA A 621 -12.84 21.02 -15.02
CA ALA A 621 -12.98 21.78 -16.26
C ALA A 621 -11.96 22.93 -16.34
N ALA A 622 -11.76 23.65 -15.24
CA ALA A 622 -10.76 24.71 -15.14
C ALA A 622 -9.32 24.20 -15.28
N VAL A 623 -8.97 23.07 -14.67
CA VAL A 623 -7.64 22.44 -14.82
C VAL A 623 -7.39 22.00 -16.26
N VAL A 624 -8.41 21.46 -16.95
CA VAL A 624 -8.31 21.12 -18.38
C VAL A 624 -8.09 22.37 -19.23
N ALA A 625 -8.87 23.43 -19.00
CA ALA A 625 -8.72 24.70 -19.72
C ALA A 625 -7.33 25.32 -19.49
N LEU A 626 -6.82 25.33 -18.26
CA LEU A 626 -5.47 25.82 -17.94
C LEU A 626 -4.38 24.99 -18.63
N ARG A 627 -4.54 23.67 -18.69
CA ARG A 627 -3.62 22.80 -19.43
C ARG A 627 -3.59 23.16 -20.91
N GLU A 628 -4.75 23.27 -21.55
CA GLU A 628 -4.83 23.63 -22.97
C GLU A 628 -4.23 25.00 -23.23
N TRP A 629 -4.48 25.97 -22.34
CA TRP A 629 -3.87 27.29 -22.40
C TRP A 629 -2.34 27.21 -22.33
N LEU A 630 -1.77 26.42 -21.41
CA LEU A 630 -0.33 26.18 -21.33
C LEU A 630 0.23 25.59 -22.63
N GLU A 631 -0.43 24.55 -23.15
CA GLU A 631 -0.03 23.83 -24.37
C GLU A 631 -0.12 24.71 -25.64
N LYS A 632 -1.02 25.71 -25.68
CA LYS A 632 -1.24 26.62 -26.81
C LYS A 632 -0.25 27.80 -26.92
N GLY A 633 0.78 27.86 -26.08
CA GLY A 633 1.85 28.86 -26.24
C GLY A 633 2.49 29.39 -24.96
N HIS A 634 2.10 28.89 -23.79
CA HIS A 634 2.57 29.40 -22.49
C HIS A 634 3.51 28.43 -21.75
N LEU A 635 4.09 27.45 -22.45
CA LEU A 635 5.07 26.50 -21.89
C LEU A 635 6.36 27.19 -21.38
N SER A 636 6.63 28.43 -21.79
CA SER A 636 7.76 29.23 -21.29
C SER A 636 7.68 29.45 -19.77
N ILE A 637 6.47 29.44 -19.18
CA ILE A 637 6.21 29.54 -17.73
C ILE A 637 6.91 28.43 -16.93
N LEU A 638 7.13 27.26 -17.55
CA LEU A 638 7.81 26.14 -16.89
C LEU A 638 9.30 26.42 -16.61
N GLY A 639 9.89 27.41 -17.28
CA GLY A 639 11.29 27.79 -17.11
C GLY A 639 12.30 26.76 -17.66
N GLU A 640 13.59 27.10 -17.54
CA GLU A 640 14.69 26.30 -18.09
C GLU A 640 14.88 24.95 -17.37
N THR A 641 14.74 24.92 -16.05
CA THR A 641 14.87 23.69 -15.25
C THR A 641 13.88 22.60 -15.69
N SER A 642 12.66 22.98 -16.08
CA SER A 642 11.66 22.04 -16.59
C SER A 642 12.01 21.52 -17.97
N ARG A 643 12.60 22.35 -18.85
CA ARG A 643 13.11 21.91 -20.17
C ARG A 643 14.24 20.89 -20.02
N GLN A 644 15.19 21.14 -19.12
CA GLN A 644 16.27 20.20 -18.82
C GLN A 644 15.73 18.88 -18.27
N ARG A 645 14.75 18.94 -17.37
CA ARG A 645 14.09 17.75 -16.83
C ARG A 645 13.31 16.97 -17.90
N ARG A 646 12.63 17.67 -18.82
CA ARG A 646 11.98 17.04 -19.98
C ARG A 646 12.98 16.23 -20.77
N LYS A 647 14.12 16.84 -21.12
CA LYS A 647 15.20 16.18 -21.85
C LYS A 647 15.66 14.92 -21.12
N HIS A 648 15.94 15.02 -19.82
CA HIS A 648 16.32 13.88 -19.00
C HIS A 648 15.28 12.75 -19.01
N TYR A 649 13.98 13.07 -18.92
CA TYR A 649 12.92 12.06 -18.98
C TYR A 649 12.82 11.35 -20.33
N LEU A 650 12.96 12.09 -21.42
CA LEU A 650 12.95 11.51 -22.76
C LEU A 650 14.16 10.62 -22.99
N GLU A 651 15.36 11.05 -22.54
CA GLU A 651 16.57 10.24 -22.58
C GLU A 651 16.46 8.96 -21.74
N ALA A 652 15.72 8.99 -20.64
CA ALA A 652 15.42 7.83 -19.80
C ALA A 652 14.33 6.90 -20.37
N GLY A 653 13.73 7.23 -21.53
CA GLY A 653 12.72 6.41 -22.20
C GLY A 653 11.27 6.66 -21.76
N ILE A 654 10.98 7.76 -21.06
CA ILE A 654 9.62 8.17 -20.74
C ILE A 654 8.94 8.70 -22.01
N THR A 655 7.69 8.31 -22.26
CA THR A 655 6.90 8.83 -23.38
C THR A 655 6.67 10.34 -23.24
N GLU A 656 6.68 11.08 -24.36
CA GLU A 656 6.44 12.54 -24.37
C GLU A 656 5.22 12.93 -23.56
N ARG A 657 4.10 12.23 -23.75
CA ARG A 657 2.85 12.52 -23.03
C ARG A 657 3.01 12.48 -21.51
N VAL A 658 3.64 11.42 -20.98
CA VAL A 658 3.86 11.28 -19.52
C VAL A 658 4.86 12.32 -19.02
N ALA A 659 5.92 12.61 -19.77
CA ALA A 659 6.87 13.64 -19.40
C ALA A 659 6.18 15.01 -19.30
N ASP A 660 5.38 15.37 -20.30
CA ASP A 660 4.64 16.64 -20.35
C ASP A 660 3.59 16.73 -19.23
N ASP A 661 2.84 15.65 -18.98
CA ASP A 661 1.86 15.59 -17.89
C ASP A 661 2.51 15.84 -16.51
N ILE A 662 3.71 15.30 -16.28
CA ILE A 662 4.45 15.47 -15.02
C ILE A 662 5.06 16.87 -14.91
N LEU A 663 5.58 17.42 -16.01
CA LEU A 663 6.20 18.75 -16.03
C LEU A 663 5.19 19.87 -15.81
N LEU A 664 3.94 19.69 -16.25
CA LEU A 664 2.88 20.65 -16.03
C LEU A 664 2.36 20.65 -14.59
N MET A 665 2.59 19.60 -13.79
CA MET A 665 2.03 19.47 -12.45
C MET A 665 2.36 20.61 -11.47
N PRO A 666 3.60 21.12 -11.37
CA PRO A 666 3.89 22.22 -10.45
C PRO A 666 3.08 23.48 -10.74
N VAL A 667 2.77 23.72 -12.02
CA VAL A 667 1.98 24.85 -12.51
C VAL A 667 0.49 24.58 -12.31
N LEU A 668 0.02 23.40 -12.74
CA LEU A 668 -1.38 22.99 -12.56
C LEU A 668 -1.74 22.85 -11.08
N GLY A 669 -0.80 22.58 -10.19
CA GLY A 669 -0.99 22.59 -8.74
C GLY A 669 -1.38 23.97 -8.17
N LEU A 670 -1.20 25.04 -8.95
CA LEU A 670 -1.65 26.41 -8.62
C LEU A 670 -3.05 26.72 -9.16
N ALA A 671 -3.66 25.79 -9.90
CA ALA A 671 -5.00 25.98 -10.46
C ALA A 671 -6.05 26.37 -9.42
N PRO A 672 -6.13 25.77 -8.20
CA PRO A 672 -7.15 26.15 -7.23
C PRO A 672 -7.04 27.63 -6.81
N GLU A 673 -5.80 28.11 -6.68
CA GLU A 673 -5.48 29.52 -6.42
C GLU A 673 -5.97 30.43 -7.56
N ILE A 674 -5.62 30.09 -8.81
CA ILE A 674 -6.03 30.85 -10.00
C ILE A 674 -7.56 30.86 -10.16
N ILE A 675 -8.21 29.72 -9.93
CA ILE A 675 -9.69 29.60 -9.94
C ILE A 675 -10.30 30.52 -8.89
N GLY A 676 -9.73 30.54 -7.68
CA GLY A 676 -10.18 31.40 -6.59
C GLY A 676 -10.03 32.89 -6.89
N ILE A 677 -8.97 33.30 -7.60
CA ILE A 677 -8.75 34.70 -8.01
C ILE A 677 -9.71 35.08 -9.16
N ALA A 678 -9.89 34.19 -10.13
CA ALA A 678 -10.77 34.44 -11.28
C ALA A 678 -12.22 34.65 -10.81
N GLY A 679 -12.65 33.87 -9.80
CA GLY A 679 -14.00 33.96 -9.27
C GLY A 679 -15.06 33.63 -10.32
N ALA A 680 -16.25 34.22 -10.19
CA ALA A 680 -17.34 34.03 -11.17
C ALA A 680 -17.30 35.03 -12.34
N THR A 681 -16.50 36.09 -12.22
CA THR A 681 -16.62 37.29 -13.06
C THR A 681 -15.48 37.47 -14.04
N HIS A 682 -14.37 36.70 -13.91
CA HIS A 682 -13.18 36.88 -14.75
C HIS A 682 -12.84 35.61 -15.53
N GLY A 683 -12.22 35.81 -16.68
CA GLY A 683 -11.69 34.73 -17.51
C GLY A 683 -10.50 34.06 -16.83
N LEU A 684 -10.50 32.73 -16.88
CA LEU A 684 -9.50 31.88 -16.22
C LEU A 684 -8.10 32.07 -16.83
N GLU A 685 -8.02 32.17 -18.15
CA GLU A 685 -6.77 32.32 -18.91
C GLU A 685 -6.11 33.68 -18.63
N GLU A 686 -6.91 34.75 -18.64
CA GLU A 686 -6.42 36.11 -18.32
C GLU A 686 -5.92 36.19 -16.89
N THR A 687 -6.62 35.54 -15.96
CA THR A 687 -6.21 35.46 -14.55
C THR A 687 -4.92 34.67 -14.39
N ALA A 688 -4.76 33.55 -15.11
CA ALA A 688 -3.53 32.77 -15.11
C ALA A 688 -2.35 33.60 -15.64
N GLY A 689 -2.53 34.27 -16.78
CA GLY A 689 -1.53 35.17 -17.35
C GLY A 689 -1.09 36.25 -16.35
N LEU A 690 -2.04 36.93 -15.69
CA LEU A 690 -1.73 37.91 -14.66
C LEU A 690 -0.98 37.28 -13.47
N TYR A 691 -1.44 36.14 -12.98
CA TYR A 691 -0.85 35.47 -11.81
C TYR A 691 0.63 35.10 -12.04
N PHE A 692 0.99 34.63 -13.24
CA PHE A 692 2.39 34.35 -13.60
C PHE A 692 3.19 35.62 -13.94
N ALA A 693 2.55 36.67 -14.46
CA ALA A 693 3.23 37.95 -14.66
C ALA A 693 3.58 38.62 -13.31
N VAL A 694 2.69 38.53 -12.31
CA VAL A 694 2.95 38.97 -10.92
C VAL A 694 4.09 38.15 -10.31
N GLU A 695 4.08 36.83 -10.48
CA GLU A 695 5.18 35.95 -10.05
C GLU A 695 6.53 36.47 -10.56
N LYS A 696 6.64 36.66 -11.88
CA LYS A 696 7.85 37.06 -12.57
C LYS A 696 8.33 38.45 -12.12
N ARG A 697 7.42 39.42 -11.98
CA ARG A 697 7.76 40.80 -11.56
C ARG A 697 8.32 40.85 -10.14
N PHE A 698 7.78 40.05 -9.23
CA PHE A 698 8.21 40.04 -7.83
C PHE A 698 9.20 38.90 -7.52
N ARG A 699 9.64 38.11 -8.52
CA ARG A 699 10.56 36.97 -8.40
C ARG A 699 10.12 35.94 -7.33
N LEU A 700 8.82 35.68 -7.22
CA LEU A 700 8.27 34.86 -6.13
C LEU A 700 8.62 33.37 -6.26
N LEU A 701 8.78 32.82 -7.47
CA LEU A 701 9.28 31.47 -7.67
C LEU A 701 10.73 31.33 -7.20
N TRP A 702 11.56 32.35 -7.47
CA TRP A 702 12.95 32.36 -7.00
C TRP A 702 13.01 32.35 -5.48
N LEU A 703 12.31 33.26 -4.80
CA LEU A 703 12.24 33.27 -3.32
C LEU A 703 11.76 31.94 -2.73
N ARG A 704 10.73 31.32 -3.32
CA ARG A 704 10.26 29.99 -2.88
C ARG A 704 11.29 28.89 -3.13
N THR A 705 12.08 28.99 -4.21
CA THR A 705 13.12 28.02 -4.54
C THR A 705 14.28 28.11 -3.55
N GLU A 706 14.73 29.33 -3.25
CA GLU A 706 15.77 29.62 -2.27
C GLU A 706 15.34 29.18 -0.86
N ALA A 707 14.10 29.48 -0.46
CA ALA A 707 13.53 29.00 0.79
C ALA A 707 13.55 27.47 0.89
N LYS A 708 13.13 26.75 -0.17
CA LYS A 708 13.11 25.28 -0.18
C LYS A 708 14.50 24.64 -0.21
N GLN A 709 15.51 25.34 -0.73
CA GLN A 709 16.89 24.86 -0.78
C GLN A 709 17.67 25.16 0.49
N MET A 710 17.12 26.00 1.37
CA MET A 710 17.72 26.34 2.65
C MET A 710 17.92 25.08 3.50
N ALA A 711 19.17 24.85 3.92
CA ALA A 711 19.46 23.82 4.91
C ALA A 711 18.82 24.23 6.25
N ALA A 712 17.91 23.41 6.74
CA ALA A 712 17.31 23.60 8.05
C ALA A 712 17.98 22.69 9.06
N GLU A 713 18.64 23.29 10.05
CA GLU A 713 19.44 22.62 11.08
C GLU A 713 18.57 21.95 12.14
N ASN A 714 17.32 22.40 12.30
CA ASN A 714 16.38 21.85 13.26
C ASN A 714 14.92 21.86 12.76
N HIS A 715 14.03 21.27 13.55
CA HIS A 715 12.60 21.20 13.26
C HIS A 715 11.96 22.59 13.10
N TRP A 716 12.24 23.53 14.02
CA TRP A 716 11.63 24.85 13.99
C TRP A 716 12.04 25.67 12.77
N GLN A 717 13.29 25.55 12.31
CA GLN A 717 13.72 26.15 11.07
C GLN A 717 12.99 25.55 9.85
N ARG A 718 12.77 24.21 9.82
CA ARG A 718 11.98 23.58 8.75
C ARG A 718 10.54 24.11 8.70
N GLU A 719 9.89 24.21 9.86
CA GLU A 719 8.52 24.76 9.94
C GLU A 719 8.48 26.24 9.55
N ALA A 720 9.48 27.03 9.95
CA ALA A 720 9.58 28.43 9.56
C ALA A 720 9.73 28.58 8.04
N VAL A 721 10.60 27.79 7.40
CA VAL A 721 10.77 27.75 5.96
C VAL A 721 9.47 27.34 5.25
N ALA A 722 8.80 26.30 5.72
CA ALA A 722 7.53 25.86 5.17
C ALA A 722 6.49 27.00 5.21
N LYS A 723 6.37 27.67 6.36
CA LYS A 723 5.47 28.81 6.54
C LYS A 723 5.80 29.98 5.62
N ILE A 724 7.07 30.32 5.42
CA ILE A 724 7.48 31.36 4.46
C ILE A 724 7.06 30.98 3.05
N VAL A 725 7.26 29.72 2.63
CA VAL A 725 6.85 29.24 1.31
C VAL A 725 5.33 29.39 1.11
N ASP A 726 4.53 28.99 2.10
CA ASP A 726 3.08 29.12 2.06
C ASP A 726 2.64 30.59 2.01
N GLU A 727 3.32 31.43 2.78
CA GLU A 727 3.06 32.86 2.81
C GLU A 727 3.40 33.55 1.47
N LEU A 728 4.46 33.14 0.78
CA LEU A 728 4.78 33.61 -0.56
C LEU A 728 3.72 33.23 -1.60
N TYR A 729 3.07 32.08 -1.47
CA TYR A 729 1.91 31.74 -2.31
C TYR A 729 0.71 32.64 -2.01
N ARG A 730 0.43 32.90 -0.73
CA ARG A 730 -0.66 33.79 -0.30
C ARG A 730 -0.46 35.21 -0.84
N ILE A 731 0.75 35.75 -0.67
CA ILE A 731 1.14 37.07 -1.19
C ILE A 731 0.96 37.15 -2.70
N GLN A 732 1.40 36.14 -3.45
CA GLN A 732 1.20 36.13 -4.90
C GLN A 732 -0.28 36.23 -5.26
N ALA A 733 -1.14 35.48 -4.56
CA ALA A 733 -2.57 35.51 -4.80
C ALA A 733 -3.17 36.88 -4.43
N ASP A 734 -2.77 37.46 -3.31
CA ASP A 734 -3.24 38.78 -2.85
C ASP A 734 -2.82 39.90 -3.81
N LEU A 735 -1.55 39.95 -4.21
CA LEU A 735 -1.06 40.89 -5.23
C LEU A 735 -1.81 40.72 -6.55
N SER A 736 -2.06 39.48 -6.98
CA SER A 736 -2.82 39.22 -8.20
C SER A 736 -4.26 39.75 -8.11
N ARG A 737 -4.92 39.60 -6.95
CA ARG A 737 -6.26 40.17 -6.71
C ARG A 737 -6.25 41.70 -6.73
N LEU A 738 -5.27 42.33 -6.09
CA LEU A 738 -5.12 43.79 -6.06
C LEU A 738 -4.91 44.38 -7.45
N VAL A 739 -3.98 43.82 -8.23
CA VAL A 739 -3.71 44.26 -9.60
C VAL A 739 -4.95 44.05 -10.48
N LEU A 740 -5.62 42.90 -10.35
CA LEU A 740 -6.85 42.60 -11.09
C LEU A 740 -7.96 43.62 -10.76
N ALA A 741 -8.22 43.87 -9.48
CA ALA A 741 -9.23 44.83 -9.03
C ALA A 741 -8.93 46.25 -9.52
N ALA A 742 -7.67 46.69 -9.44
CA ALA A 742 -7.24 48.00 -9.91
C ALA A 742 -7.36 48.19 -11.43
N ALA A 743 -7.10 47.14 -12.21
CA ALA A 743 -7.28 47.15 -13.67
C ALA A 743 -8.77 47.27 -14.04
N LEU A 744 -9.63 46.52 -13.35
CA LEU A 744 -11.07 46.51 -13.58
C LEU A 744 -11.78 47.78 -13.15
N ALA A 745 -11.34 48.43 -12.07
CA ALA A 745 -11.86 49.73 -11.64
C ALA A 745 -11.71 50.81 -12.73
N LYS A 746 -10.80 50.61 -13.70
CA LYS A 746 -10.61 51.48 -14.88
C LYS A 746 -11.38 51.00 -16.12
N GLY A 747 -12.28 50.03 -15.99
CA GLY A 747 -13.07 49.45 -17.09
C GLY A 747 -12.25 48.66 -18.11
N LYS A 748 -11.00 48.30 -17.79
CA LYS A 748 -10.12 47.58 -18.72
C LYS A 748 -10.35 46.08 -18.64
N LYS A 749 -10.47 45.43 -19.80
CA LYS A 749 -10.28 43.98 -19.88
C LYS A 749 -8.81 43.65 -19.63
N MET A 750 -8.55 42.53 -18.97
CA MET A 750 -7.19 42.07 -18.77
C MET A 750 -6.54 41.69 -20.11
N PRO A 751 -5.34 42.21 -20.41
CA PRO A 751 -4.62 41.83 -21.61
C PRO A 751 -4.20 40.36 -21.58
N LYS A 752 -4.07 39.76 -22.77
CA LYS A 752 -3.58 38.39 -22.96
C LYS A 752 -2.08 38.30 -23.24
N ASP A 753 -1.50 39.39 -23.74
CA ASP A 753 -0.07 39.50 -24.07
C ASP A 753 0.76 39.79 -22.81
N GLU A 754 1.93 39.15 -22.70
CA GLU A 754 2.82 39.25 -21.53
C GLU A 754 3.35 40.68 -21.32
N GLY A 755 3.67 41.40 -22.40
CA GLY A 755 4.14 42.78 -22.34
C GLY A 755 3.06 43.72 -21.83
N ALA A 756 1.82 43.55 -22.30
CA ALA A 756 0.67 44.33 -21.83
C ALA A 756 0.26 44.01 -20.39
N LEU A 757 0.39 42.75 -19.95
CA LEU A 757 0.24 42.37 -18.54
C LEU A 757 1.30 43.05 -17.67
N THR A 758 2.56 43.06 -18.11
CA THR A 758 3.66 43.75 -17.43
C THR A 758 3.36 45.23 -17.28
N ALA A 759 2.92 45.90 -18.35
CA ALA A 759 2.53 47.31 -18.30
C ALA A 759 1.36 47.57 -17.34
N THR A 760 0.43 46.62 -17.19
CA THR A 760 -0.69 46.72 -16.23
C THR A 760 -0.19 46.65 -14.79
N ILE A 761 0.76 45.76 -14.51
CA ILE A 761 1.40 45.64 -13.19
C ILE A 761 2.20 46.90 -12.85
N GLU A 762 3.02 47.41 -13.78
CA GLU A 762 3.78 48.65 -13.56
C GLU A 762 2.86 49.87 -13.35
N ALA A 763 1.73 49.93 -14.04
CA ALA A 763 0.73 50.97 -13.84
C ALA A 763 0.03 50.89 -12.46
N TRP A 764 0.01 49.72 -11.84
CA TRP A 764 -0.41 49.56 -10.44
C TRP A 764 0.72 49.97 -9.48
N ILE A 765 1.95 49.49 -9.70
CA ILE A 765 3.15 49.81 -8.91
C ILE A 765 3.42 51.31 -8.83
N SER A 766 3.30 52.04 -9.94
CA SER A 766 3.52 53.50 -9.98
C SER A 766 2.61 54.30 -9.04
N LYS A 767 1.45 53.74 -8.64
CA LYS A 767 0.56 54.35 -7.63
C LYS A 767 0.97 54.00 -6.19
N GLU A 768 1.66 52.88 -6.01
CA GLU A 768 2.15 52.32 -4.73
C GLU A 768 3.66 52.56 -4.53
N SER A 769 4.22 53.58 -5.19
CA SER A 769 5.64 53.72 -5.52
C SER A 769 6.64 53.67 -4.35
N ALA A 770 6.22 54.12 -3.16
CA ALA A 770 7.08 54.12 -1.97
C ALA A 770 7.39 52.70 -1.45
N GLY A 771 6.44 51.76 -1.55
CA GLY A 771 6.62 50.40 -1.01
C GLY A 771 7.46 49.48 -1.91
N VAL A 772 7.33 49.61 -3.22
CA VAL A 772 7.95 48.70 -4.19
C VAL A 772 9.45 48.99 -4.38
N SER A 773 9.86 50.25 -4.33
CA SER A 773 11.28 50.64 -4.48
C SER A 773 12.19 50.00 -3.41
N GLY A 774 11.73 49.95 -2.15
CA GLY A 774 12.46 49.28 -1.07
C GLY A 774 12.56 47.76 -1.27
N TYR A 775 11.51 47.13 -1.81
CA TYR A 775 11.54 45.71 -2.14
C TYR A 775 12.50 45.39 -3.29
N ASP A 776 12.50 46.20 -4.35
CA ASP A 776 13.39 46.00 -5.50
C ASP A 776 14.87 46.15 -5.11
N ALA A 777 15.20 47.10 -4.21
CA ALA A 777 16.55 47.24 -3.65
C ALA A 777 16.98 46.00 -2.85
N LEU A 778 16.10 45.51 -1.96
CA LEU A 778 16.35 44.30 -1.18
C LEU A 778 16.53 43.06 -2.08
N LEU A 779 15.71 42.90 -3.12
CA LEU A 779 15.85 41.80 -4.06
C LEU A 779 17.20 41.84 -4.81
N ALA A 780 17.69 43.03 -5.16
CA ALA A 780 18.99 43.18 -5.80
C ALA A 780 20.13 42.77 -4.85
N GLU A 781 20.05 43.18 -3.58
CA GLU A 781 21.01 42.79 -2.54
C GLU A 781 20.99 41.26 -2.31
N MET A 782 19.80 40.67 -2.16
CA MET A 782 19.65 39.22 -1.99
C MET A 782 20.20 38.43 -3.19
N ALA A 783 20.00 38.93 -4.42
CA ALA A 783 20.50 38.28 -5.62
C ALA A 783 22.03 38.39 -5.78
N ALA A 784 22.65 39.42 -5.19
CA ALA A 784 24.10 39.59 -5.14
C ALA A 784 24.75 38.83 -3.96
N ALA A 785 23.95 38.40 -2.97
CA ALA A 785 24.44 37.68 -1.80
C ALA A 785 24.95 36.28 -2.17
N PRO A 786 26.04 35.78 -1.55
CA PRO A 786 26.53 34.42 -1.80
C PRO A 786 25.56 33.31 -1.36
N ARG A 787 24.73 33.60 -0.36
CA ARG A 787 23.72 32.71 0.20
C ARG A 787 22.56 33.52 0.76
N ILE A 788 21.35 33.00 0.60
CA ILE A 788 20.16 33.57 1.22
C ILE A 788 19.91 32.85 2.55
N ASP A 789 19.66 33.64 3.60
CA ASP A 789 19.32 33.13 4.92
C ASP A 789 17.85 33.43 5.29
N LEU A 790 17.43 32.88 6.44
CA LEU A 790 16.06 33.01 6.92
C LEU A 790 15.68 34.47 7.24
N ALA A 791 16.65 35.30 7.65
CA ALA A 791 16.41 36.70 7.98
C ALA A 791 16.12 37.52 6.72
N MET A 792 16.89 37.29 5.64
CA MET A 792 16.65 37.91 4.34
C MET A 792 15.27 37.54 3.79
N LEU A 793 14.88 36.26 3.85
CA LEU A 793 13.54 35.84 3.43
C LEU A 793 12.42 36.47 4.26
N THR A 794 12.62 36.57 5.58
CA THR A 794 11.64 37.19 6.48
C THR A 794 11.49 38.69 6.18
N LEU A 795 12.59 39.38 5.87
CA LEU A 795 12.57 40.79 5.47
C LEU A 795 11.86 40.97 4.13
N ALA A 796 12.16 40.14 3.13
CA ALA A 796 11.47 40.15 1.85
C ALA A 796 9.95 39.95 2.01
N LEU A 797 9.55 39.02 2.89
CA LEU A 797 8.16 38.78 3.24
C LEU A 797 7.49 39.99 3.87
N SER A 798 8.19 40.68 4.79
CA SER A 798 7.69 41.90 5.43
C SER A 798 7.44 43.02 4.41
N HIS A 799 8.36 43.22 3.46
CA HIS A 799 8.18 44.19 2.37
C HIS A 799 6.98 43.83 1.51
N LEU A 800 6.86 42.56 1.09
CA LEU A 800 5.74 42.08 0.28
C LEU A 800 4.39 42.20 1.03
N HIS A 801 4.34 41.98 2.34
CA HIS A 801 3.14 42.21 3.15
C HIS A 801 2.71 43.66 3.21
N SER A 802 3.66 44.59 3.22
CA SER A 802 3.31 46.02 3.20
C SER A 802 2.57 46.39 1.92
N LEU A 803 2.91 45.74 0.79
CA LEU A 803 2.26 45.93 -0.51
C LEU A 803 0.84 45.35 -0.54
N THR A 804 0.55 44.29 0.21
CA THR A 804 -0.78 43.67 0.24
C THR A 804 -1.73 44.30 1.26
N LYS A 805 -1.21 45.01 2.27
CA LYS A 805 -2.02 45.68 3.32
C LYS A 805 -2.45 47.11 2.98
N ASN A 806 -1.71 47.80 2.11
CA ASN A 806 -1.96 49.19 1.75
C ASN A 806 -2.83 49.36 0.49
N GLY A 807 -3.19 48.27 -0.19
CA GLY A 807 -3.90 48.25 -1.48
C GLY A 807 -5.39 47.95 -1.41
#